data_AF-A0A8C4LA51-F1
#
_entry.id   AF-A0A8C4LA51-F1
#
_cell.length_a   1.000
_cell.length_b   1.000
_cell.length_c   1.000
_cell.angle_alpha   90.00
_cell.angle_beta   90.00
_cell.angle_gamma   90.00
#
_symmetry.space_group_name_H-M   'P 1'
#
loop_
_entity.id
_entity.type
_entity.pdbx_description
1 polymer ?
#
loop_
_entity_poly.entity_id
_entity_poly.type
_entity_poly.pdbx_seq_one_letter_code
_entity_poly.pdbx_strand_id
1 'polypeptide(L)'
;MPPPRKERARPPPPPPSPGGGGGGTSNARAPGPPRPPQTTPRLGPRRSLARLEPAHPDPALPSVGRARSPSCPGRRRRAPRASTPSHPRLLGPAQRGKRGERAGAAGTPVAPAPRPGDPPRRRRPASRPPPLRRWPRARVGAAMGRGRGVRVLLLLGLLHWAGGGEGKKKTWRRRGQQPPPPPPPPPPRAEAAPAAGQPVESFPLDFTAVEGNMDSFMAQVKSLAQSLYPCSAQQLNEDLRLHLLLNTSVTCNDGSPAGYYLKESKGSRRWLLFLEGGWYCFNRENCDSRYDTMPRLMSSKDWPRTRTGTGILSSQPEENPHWWNANMVFIPYCSSDVWSGASSKSEKNEYAFMGALIIREVVQELLGRGLNGAKVLLLAGSSAGGTGVLLNVDRVAEQLEELGYPAIQVRGLADSGWFLDNKQYRRTDCIDTITCAPTEAIRRGIRYWNGVVPERCRRQFKEGEEWNCFFGYKVYPTLRCPVFVVQWLFDEAQLTVDNVHLTGQPVQEGQWLYIQNLGRELRNTLKDVPASFAPACLSHEIIIRSHWTDVQVKGTSLPRALHCWDRSLHDSHKASKAPLKGCPVHLVDSCPWPHCNPSCPTIRDQFTGQEMNVAQFLMHMGFDVQTVAQQQGLEPSKLLGMLSSGS
;
A
#
# COMPACT_ATOMS: atom_id res chain seq x y z
N MET A 1 56.37 -37.55 3.82
CA MET A 1 55.50 -38.48 4.55
C MET A 1 54.05 -38.12 4.27
N PRO A 2 53.25 -39.00 3.65
CA PRO A 2 51.82 -38.77 3.41
C PRO A 2 50.95 -39.23 4.61
N PRO A 3 49.75 -38.63 4.79
CA PRO A 3 48.83 -38.94 5.89
C PRO A 3 47.98 -40.21 5.67
N PRO A 4 47.39 -40.79 6.75
CA PRO A 4 46.90 -42.16 6.77
C PRO A 4 45.52 -42.38 6.14
N ARG A 5 45.31 -43.63 5.71
CA ARG A 5 44.11 -44.17 5.05
C ARG A 5 42.99 -44.53 6.04
N LYS A 6 41.77 -44.43 5.51
CA LYS A 6 40.44 -44.69 6.08
C LYS A 6 40.22 -46.13 6.54
N GLU A 7 39.63 -46.30 7.73
CA GLU A 7 38.94 -47.51 8.18
C GLU A 7 37.44 -47.45 7.81
N ARG A 8 36.90 -48.54 7.26
CA ARG A 8 35.47 -48.74 6.99
C ARG A 8 34.85 -49.56 8.12
N ALA A 9 33.85 -49.00 8.80
CA ALA A 9 33.03 -49.68 9.79
C ALA A 9 31.94 -50.58 9.14
N ARG A 10 31.65 -51.71 9.80
CA ARG A 10 30.66 -52.74 9.42
C ARG A 10 29.20 -52.28 9.68
N PRO A 11 28.21 -52.83 8.95
CA PRO A 11 26.79 -52.50 9.14
C PRO A 11 26.15 -53.24 10.35
N PRO A 12 25.08 -52.67 10.95
CA PRO A 12 24.36 -53.26 12.09
C PRO A 12 23.32 -54.33 11.68
N PRO A 13 22.90 -55.22 12.61
CA PRO A 13 22.00 -56.34 12.35
C PRO A 13 20.50 -55.97 12.31
N PRO A 14 19.64 -56.80 11.68
CA PRO A 14 18.21 -56.54 11.49
C PRO A 14 17.33 -56.89 12.71
N PRO A 15 16.11 -56.30 12.81
CA PRO A 15 15.19 -56.50 13.93
C PRO A 15 14.36 -57.81 13.86
N PRO A 16 13.83 -58.31 15.00
CA PRO A 16 13.18 -59.61 15.09
C PRO A 16 11.70 -59.61 14.68
N SER A 17 11.25 -60.73 14.12
CA SER A 17 9.85 -61.02 13.73
C SER A 17 9.02 -61.57 14.92
N PRO A 18 7.70 -61.33 14.97
CA PRO A 18 6.85 -61.81 16.06
C PRO A 18 6.32 -63.22 15.80
N GLY A 19 6.49 -64.12 16.78
CA GLY A 19 5.88 -65.45 16.84
C GLY A 19 4.54 -65.42 17.59
N GLY A 20 3.59 -66.27 17.15
CA GLY A 20 2.22 -66.36 17.67
C GLY A 20 1.96 -67.49 18.68
N GLY A 21 0.70 -67.49 19.15
CA GLY A 21 0.02 -68.49 19.98
C GLY A 21 -1.10 -67.78 20.76
N GLY A 22 -2.39 -67.85 20.40
CA GLY A 22 -3.33 -68.97 20.62
C GLY A 22 -3.98 -68.80 22.01
N GLY A 23 -5.29 -68.80 22.27
CA GLY A 23 -6.55 -68.90 21.53
C GLY A 23 -7.68 -68.67 22.56
N GLY A 24 -8.91 -68.33 22.12
CA GLY A 24 -10.06 -68.17 23.03
C GLY A 24 -11.28 -67.55 22.36
N THR A 25 -12.30 -68.38 22.17
CA THR A 25 -13.56 -68.18 21.41
C THR A 25 -14.57 -67.24 22.09
N SER A 26 -15.31 -66.44 21.30
CA SER A 26 -16.78 -66.34 21.37
C SER A 26 -17.37 -65.41 20.28
N ASN A 27 -18.59 -65.76 19.86
CA ASN A 27 -19.35 -65.28 18.70
C ASN A 27 -19.86 -63.84 18.82
N ALA A 28 -19.99 -63.11 17.69
CA ALA A 28 -21.28 -62.69 17.10
C ALA A 28 -21.15 -61.53 16.08
N ARG A 29 -21.51 -61.84 14.83
CA ARG A 29 -22.28 -61.07 13.82
C ARG A 29 -22.12 -59.54 13.70
N ALA A 30 -21.61 -59.15 12.53
CA ALA A 30 -21.85 -57.86 11.88
C ALA A 30 -23.29 -57.73 11.32
N PRO A 31 -23.83 -56.51 11.21
CA PRO A 31 -24.80 -56.15 10.17
C PRO A 31 -24.28 -55.05 9.23
N GLY A 32 -24.51 -55.24 7.94
CA GLY A 32 -24.22 -54.30 6.86
C GLY A 32 -25.19 -53.10 6.79
N PRO A 33 -25.02 -52.22 5.78
CA PRO A 33 -25.55 -50.85 5.79
C PRO A 33 -26.99 -50.75 5.29
N PRO A 34 -27.79 -49.75 5.71
CA PRO A 34 -29.05 -49.44 5.06
C PRO A 34 -28.91 -48.43 3.92
N ARG A 35 -29.67 -48.72 2.84
CA ARG A 35 -29.89 -47.96 1.60
C ARG A 35 -30.90 -46.79 1.79
N PRO A 36 -31.00 -45.86 0.81
CA PRO A 36 -31.72 -44.58 0.94
C PRO A 36 -33.22 -44.69 0.62
N PRO A 37 -34.06 -43.71 1.01
CA PRO A 37 -35.46 -43.67 0.59
C PRO A 37 -35.70 -42.83 -0.68
N GLN A 38 -36.63 -43.30 -1.51
CA GLN A 38 -37.14 -42.72 -2.75
C GLN A 38 -38.38 -41.82 -2.53
N THR A 39 -38.42 -40.71 -3.28
CA THR A 39 -39.55 -40.07 -4.02
C THR A 39 -40.92 -39.73 -3.37
N THR A 40 -41.15 -38.41 -3.23
CA THR A 40 -42.29 -37.53 -3.67
C THR A 40 -43.77 -37.87 -3.43
N PRO A 41 -44.62 -36.82 -3.31
CA PRO A 41 -45.44 -36.46 -4.48
C PRO A 41 -45.47 -34.95 -4.82
N ARG A 42 -45.70 -34.68 -6.11
CA ARG A 42 -45.88 -33.36 -6.75
C ARG A 42 -47.23 -32.73 -6.41
N LEU A 43 -47.26 -31.41 -6.21
CA LEU A 43 -48.38 -30.54 -6.56
C LEU A 43 -47.83 -29.27 -7.24
N GLY A 44 -48.41 -28.95 -8.40
CA GLY A 44 -48.02 -27.84 -9.28
C GLY A 44 -48.70 -26.49 -8.93
N PRO A 45 -48.61 -25.48 -9.83
CA PRO A 45 -48.09 -24.16 -9.47
C PRO A 45 -49.16 -23.06 -9.41
N ARG A 46 -48.88 -21.96 -8.69
CA ARG A 46 -49.32 -20.59 -9.07
C ARG A 46 -48.72 -19.46 -8.20
N ARG A 47 -48.26 -18.42 -8.92
CA ARG A 47 -48.24 -16.97 -8.62
C ARG A 47 -47.18 -16.37 -7.70
N SER A 48 -46.16 -15.79 -8.35
CA SER A 48 -45.76 -14.37 -8.28
C SER A 48 -46.28 -13.49 -7.13
N LEU A 49 -45.34 -12.91 -6.35
CA LEU A 49 -45.36 -11.58 -5.69
C LEU A 49 -43.94 -11.35 -5.10
N ALA A 50 -43.16 -10.45 -5.68
CA ALA A 50 -42.94 -9.06 -5.24
C ALA A 50 -41.89 -8.92 -4.10
N ARG A 51 -40.82 -8.18 -4.44
CA ARG A 51 -39.77 -7.66 -3.55
C ARG A 51 -40.39 -6.96 -2.34
N LEU A 52 -39.93 -7.29 -1.14
CA LEU A 52 -40.13 -6.51 0.07
C LEU A 52 -38.79 -5.88 0.49
N GLU A 53 -38.71 -4.56 0.36
CA GLU A 53 -37.75 -3.72 1.08
C GLU A 53 -38.18 -3.61 2.55
N PRO A 54 -37.26 -3.59 3.53
CA PRO A 54 -37.57 -3.17 4.88
C PRO A 54 -37.44 -1.64 5.01
N ALA A 55 -38.53 -1.02 5.45
CA ALA A 55 -38.64 0.40 5.79
C ALA A 55 -37.87 0.73 7.08
N HIS A 56 -37.15 1.85 7.07
CA HIS A 56 -36.60 2.53 8.25
C HIS A 56 -37.70 3.31 9.00
N PRO A 57 -37.74 3.29 10.35
CA PRO A 57 -38.49 4.25 11.13
C PRO A 57 -37.60 5.41 11.63
N ASP A 58 -37.99 6.64 11.28
CA ASP A 58 -37.51 7.89 11.89
C ASP A 58 -38.05 8.05 13.32
N PRO A 59 -37.22 8.53 14.28
CA PRO A 59 -37.71 9.20 15.47
C PRO A 59 -37.48 10.73 15.40
N ALA A 60 -38.57 11.46 15.69
CA ALA A 60 -38.66 12.91 15.69
C ALA A 60 -37.75 13.59 16.74
N LEU A 61 -37.11 14.69 16.34
CA LEU A 61 -36.36 15.62 17.18
C LEU A 61 -37.27 16.72 17.77
N PRO A 62 -37.06 17.14 19.03
CA PRO A 62 -37.73 18.31 19.60
C PRO A 62 -37.03 19.62 19.22
N SER A 63 -37.84 20.68 19.12
CA SER A 63 -37.51 22.06 18.77
C SER A 63 -36.52 22.74 19.73
N VAL A 64 -35.44 23.32 19.18
CA VAL A 64 -34.47 24.16 19.91
C VAL A 64 -34.74 25.65 19.61
N GLY A 65 -34.94 26.43 20.66
CA GLY A 65 -35.06 27.88 20.63
C GLY A 65 -33.76 28.56 20.21
N ARG A 66 -33.89 29.62 19.39
CA ARG A 66 -32.77 30.47 18.93
C ARG A 66 -32.16 31.26 20.08
N ALA A 67 -30.92 30.91 20.47
CA ALA A 67 -30.01 31.80 21.17
C ALA A 67 -28.93 32.30 20.19
N ARG A 68 -28.63 33.60 20.26
CA ARG A 68 -27.73 34.33 19.34
C ARG A 68 -26.26 33.93 19.55
N SER A 69 -25.57 33.57 18.47
CA SER A 69 -24.11 33.45 18.43
C SER A 69 -23.45 34.84 18.29
N PRO A 70 -22.29 35.09 18.94
CA PRO A 70 -21.57 36.35 18.82
C PRO A 70 -20.88 36.46 17.46
N SER A 71 -20.86 37.67 16.91
CA SER A 71 -20.30 37.99 15.59
C SER A 71 -18.87 38.49 15.73
N CYS A 72 -17.93 37.90 14.96
CA CYS A 72 -16.60 38.46 14.78
C CYS A 72 -16.57 39.40 13.56
N PRO A 73 -15.79 40.49 13.59
CA PRO A 73 -15.86 41.56 12.60
C PRO A 73 -15.29 41.14 11.23
N GLY A 74 -16.16 41.09 10.22
CA GLY A 74 -15.77 40.87 8.83
C GLY A 74 -15.02 42.07 8.24
N ARG A 75 -13.75 41.90 7.91
CA ARG A 75 -13.02 42.83 7.03
C ARG A 75 -13.61 42.75 5.62
N ARG A 76 -14.25 43.84 5.17
CA ARG A 76 -14.59 44.08 3.77
C ARG A 76 -13.30 44.11 2.93
N ARG A 77 -13.15 43.13 2.03
CA ARG A 77 -12.15 43.18 0.95
C ARG A 77 -12.52 44.31 -0.01
N ARG A 78 -11.81 45.44 0.05
CA ARG A 78 -11.70 46.36 -1.08
C ARG A 78 -10.72 45.76 -2.08
N ALA A 79 -11.18 45.52 -3.30
CA ALA A 79 -10.33 45.22 -4.44
C ALA A 79 -9.44 46.44 -4.77
N PRO A 80 -8.12 46.29 -4.96
CA PRO A 80 -7.34 47.34 -5.60
C PRO A 80 -7.50 47.24 -7.12
N ARG A 81 -7.92 48.35 -7.72
CA ARG A 81 -7.88 48.61 -9.16
C ARG A 81 -6.44 48.46 -9.65
N ALA A 82 -6.28 47.74 -10.76
CA ALA A 82 -5.05 47.72 -11.53
C ALA A 82 -4.84 49.10 -12.17
N SER A 83 -3.70 49.72 -11.89
CA SER A 83 -3.16 50.86 -12.62
C SER A 83 -1.74 50.50 -13.07
N THR A 84 -1.61 50.31 -14.37
CA THR A 84 -0.37 50.24 -15.13
C THR A 84 0.47 51.51 -14.97
N PRO A 85 1.80 51.37 -14.98
CA PRO A 85 2.65 52.36 -15.62
C PRO A 85 3.51 51.75 -16.72
N SER A 86 3.35 52.33 -17.90
CA SER A 86 4.19 52.27 -19.08
C SER A 86 5.55 52.95 -18.85
N HIS A 87 6.65 52.36 -19.33
CA HIS A 87 7.84 53.08 -19.82
C HIS A 87 8.63 52.19 -20.81
N PRO A 88 9.46 52.77 -21.70
CA PRO A 88 9.52 52.38 -23.10
C PRO A 88 10.82 51.68 -23.54
N ARG A 89 10.77 51.11 -24.74
CA ARG A 89 11.90 50.57 -25.52
C ARG A 89 12.83 51.69 -26.04
N LEU A 90 14.14 51.43 -26.04
CA LEU A 90 15.18 51.95 -26.96
C LEU A 90 16.27 50.83 -27.05
N LEU A 91 16.41 50.10 -28.17
CA LEU A 91 17.35 50.29 -29.30
C LEU A 91 18.85 50.36 -28.91
N GLY A 92 19.67 49.44 -29.47
CA GLY A 92 21.13 49.28 -29.28
C GLY A 92 21.99 50.35 -30.00
N PRO A 93 23.20 50.10 -30.56
CA PRO A 93 24.03 48.87 -30.64
C PRO A 93 25.56 49.09 -30.37
N ALA A 94 26.41 48.09 -30.72
CA ALA A 94 27.85 48.17 -31.05
C ALA A 94 28.85 48.39 -29.88
N GLN A 95 30.15 48.02 -29.89
CA GLN A 95 31.07 47.29 -30.78
C GLN A 95 32.39 47.05 -29.99
N ARG A 96 33.15 46.01 -30.40
CA ARG A 96 34.63 45.93 -30.52
C ARG A 96 35.58 46.07 -29.30
N GLY A 97 36.55 45.14 -29.27
CA GLY A 97 37.97 45.39 -28.97
C GLY A 97 38.58 44.30 -28.08
N LYS A 98 39.25 43.26 -28.64
CA LYS A 98 40.73 43.11 -28.79
C LYS A 98 41.47 43.00 -27.43
N ARG A 99 42.46 42.14 -27.16
CA ARG A 99 43.39 41.28 -27.92
C ARG A 99 44.27 40.50 -26.90
N GLY A 100 44.98 39.46 -27.37
CA GLY A 100 46.12 38.81 -26.69
C GLY A 100 45.97 37.30 -26.60
N GLU A 101 46.26 36.45 -27.60
CA GLU A 101 47.48 36.20 -28.38
C GLU A 101 48.60 35.46 -27.61
N ARG A 102 48.76 34.15 -27.90
CA ARG A 102 50.00 33.34 -28.13
C ARG A 102 49.61 31.85 -28.03
N ALA A 103 49.67 30.97 -29.05
CA ALA A 103 50.66 30.60 -30.08
C ALA A 103 51.31 29.23 -29.77
N GLY A 104 51.32 28.32 -30.76
CA GLY A 104 52.08 27.05 -30.79
C GLY A 104 51.25 25.84 -31.27
N ALA A 105 51.00 25.67 -32.58
CA ALA A 105 51.74 24.78 -33.52
C ALA A 105 51.53 23.27 -33.23
N ALA A 106 50.64 22.56 -33.94
CA ALA A 106 50.80 21.92 -35.26
C ALA A 106 51.65 20.61 -35.24
N GLY A 107 51.02 19.49 -35.62
CA GLY A 107 51.72 18.23 -35.91
C GLY A 107 50.87 16.95 -35.77
N THR A 108 50.08 16.61 -36.78
CA THR A 108 49.79 15.20 -37.18
C THR A 108 50.99 14.69 -38.03
N PRO A 109 51.22 13.37 -38.28
CA PRO A 109 50.20 12.36 -38.60
C PRO A 109 50.53 10.85 -38.30
N VAL A 110 49.61 9.97 -38.73
CA VAL A 110 49.75 8.55 -39.18
C VAL A 110 49.67 7.39 -38.16
N ALA A 111 48.86 6.40 -38.58
CA ALA A 111 48.55 5.10 -37.98
C ALA A 111 49.70 4.06 -38.02
N PRO A 112 49.49 2.87 -37.43
CA PRO A 112 49.73 1.66 -38.22
C PRO A 112 48.64 0.57 -38.09
N ALA A 113 48.52 -0.23 -39.16
CA ALA A 113 47.73 -1.46 -39.26
C ALA A 113 48.68 -2.71 -39.20
N PRO A 114 48.16 -3.97 -39.21
CA PRO A 114 48.65 -5.12 -38.40
C PRO A 114 49.46 -6.19 -39.19
N ARG A 115 49.92 -7.28 -38.50
CA ARG A 115 50.22 -8.67 -38.98
C ARG A 115 51.03 -9.51 -37.93
N PRO A 116 51.26 -10.85 -38.05
CA PRO A 116 50.44 -11.98 -38.57
C PRO A 116 50.55 -13.35 -37.79
N GLY A 117 49.58 -14.28 -38.03
CA GLY A 117 49.66 -15.79 -38.09
C GLY A 117 49.95 -16.61 -36.81
N ASP A 118 49.50 -17.86 -36.56
CA ASP A 118 48.58 -18.90 -37.12
C ASP A 118 48.68 -20.13 -36.13
N PRO A 119 47.99 -21.32 -36.20
CA PRO A 119 46.95 -21.86 -37.10
C PRO A 119 45.73 -22.53 -36.35
N PRO A 120 44.74 -23.16 -37.07
CA PRO A 120 43.37 -23.34 -36.58
C PRO A 120 43.00 -24.77 -36.12
N ARG A 121 41.99 -24.88 -35.24
CA ARG A 121 41.25 -26.14 -34.98
C ARG A 121 39.82 -26.12 -35.56
N ARG A 122 39.69 -26.87 -36.64
CA ARG A 122 38.53 -27.54 -37.26
C ARG A 122 37.13 -27.27 -36.67
N ARG A 123 36.28 -26.63 -37.49
CA ARG A 123 34.81 -26.70 -37.43
C ARG A 123 34.32 -28.07 -37.89
N ARG A 124 33.31 -28.63 -37.21
CA ARG A 124 32.40 -29.66 -37.75
C ARG A 124 31.02 -29.03 -38.01
N PRO A 125 30.29 -29.48 -39.05
CA PRO A 125 29.16 -28.75 -39.62
C PRO A 125 27.83 -29.05 -38.94
N ALA A 126 26.94 -28.04 -38.98
CA ALA A 126 25.54 -28.13 -38.62
C ALA A 126 24.77 -29.02 -39.61
N SER A 127 23.95 -29.91 -39.06
CA SER A 127 23.01 -30.79 -39.78
C SER A 127 21.77 -30.02 -40.25
N ARG A 128 21.50 -30.08 -41.56
CA ARG A 128 20.25 -29.66 -42.21
C ARG A 128 19.05 -30.56 -41.80
N PRO A 129 17.81 -30.05 -41.84
CA PRO A 129 16.61 -30.87 -41.70
C PRO A 129 16.20 -31.53 -43.05
N PRO A 130 15.49 -32.67 -43.03
CA PRO A 130 15.00 -33.34 -44.23
C PRO A 130 13.64 -32.80 -44.73
N PRO A 131 13.22 -33.10 -45.98
CA PRO A 131 12.18 -32.37 -46.70
C PRO A 131 10.76 -32.95 -46.56
N LEU A 132 9.81 -32.09 -46.95
CA LEU A 132 8.37 -32.27 -47.11
C LEU A 132 7.95 -33.57 -47.84
N ARG A 133 6.97 -34.29 -47.24
CA ARG A 133 6.01 -35.13 -47.97
C ARG A 133 4.65 -34.43 -48.06
N ARG A 134 3.97 -34.68 -49.17
CA ARG A 134 2.87 -33.90 -49.73
C ARG A 134 1.70 -34.87 -50.01
N TRP A 135 0.45 -34.38 -49.79
CA TRP A 135 -0.88 -34.85 -50.26
C TRP A 135 -1.68 -35.90 -49.45
N PRO A 136 -3.04 -35.89 -49.52
CA PRO A 136 -3.90 -35.06 -50.38
C PRO A 136 -4.98 -34.23 -49.67
N ARG A 137 -5.42 -33.20 -50.39
CA ARG A 137 -6.68 -32.46 -50.22
C ARG A 137 -7.87 -33.39 -50.49
N ALA A 138 -8.91 -33.27 -49.67
CA ALA A 138 -10.28 -33.58 -50.07
C ALA A 138 -11.09 -32.27 -50.07
N ARG A 139 -11.61 -31.90 -51.25
CA ARG A 139 -12.72 -30.96 -51.44
C ARG A 139 -13.93 -31.79 -51.86
N VAL A 140 -15.03 -31.70 -51.13
CA VAL A 140 -16.43 -31.82 -51.56
C VAL A 140 -17.20 -31.06 -50.47
N GLY A 141 -18.17 -30.19 -50.68
CA GLY A 141 -18.96 -29.74 -51.82
C GLY A 141 -20.06 -28.84 -51.23
N ALA A 142 -20.45 -27.81 -51.97
CA ALA A 142 -21.45 -26.83 -51.56
C ALA A 142 -22.89 -27.38 -51.62
N ALA A 143 -23.77 -26.89 -50.74
CA ALA A 143 -25.20 -26.65 -50.99
C ALA A 143 -25.73 -25.74 -49.85
N MET A 144 -26.04 -24.45 -50.10
CA MET A 144 -27.31 -23.87 -50.57
C MET A 144 -28.51 -23.96 -49.59
N GLY A 145 -29.05 -22.79 -49.24
CA GLY A 145 -30.31 -22.59 -48.50
C GLY A 145 -30.29 -21.27 -47.71
N ARG A 146 -30.35 -20.07 -48.33
CA ARG A 146 -31.53 -19.26 -48.74
C ARG A 146 -32.52 -18.86 -47.64
N GLY A 147 -32.68 -17.53 -47.50
CA GLY A 147 -33.88 -16.79 -47.04
C GLY A 147 -33.84 -16.40 -45.55
N ARG A 148 -34.14 -15.19 -45.10
CA ARG A 148 -34.70 -13.90 -45.59
C ARG A 148 -34.13 -12.85 -44.61
N GLY A 149 -33.76 -11.60 -44.91
CA GLY A 149 -34.37 -10.63 -45.82
C GLY A 149 -35.35 -9.74 -45.05
N VAL A 150 -34.88 -8.70 -44.34
CA VAL A 150 -35.53 -7.37 -44.24
C VAL A 150 -34.44 -6.31 -43.97
N ARG A 151 -34.17 -5.48 -44.99
CA ARG A 151 -33.61 -4.13 -44.87
C ARG A 151 -34.80 -3.17 -44.92
N VAL A 152 -34.83 -2.17 -44.06
CA VAL A 152 -35.57 -0.92 -44.31
C VAL A 152 -34.57 0.23 -44.18
N LEU A 153 -34.65 1.16 -45.13
CA LEU A 153 -33.72 2.24 -45.44
C LEU A 153 -34.53 3.55 -45.48
N LEU A 154 -33.86 4.67 -45.15
CA LEU A 154 -34.16 6.07 -45.54
C LEU A 154 -35.29 6.77 -44.73
N LEU A 155 -35.29 8.09 -44.41
CA LEU A 155 -34.43 9.26 -44.66
C LEU A 155 -35.01 10.47 -43.88
N LEU A 156 -34.14 11.48 -43.59
CA LEU A 156 -34.43 12.94 -43.45
C LEU A 156 -35.31 13.41 -42.26
N GLY A 157 -35.13 14.59 -41.65
CA GLY A 157 -34.34 15.76 -41.99
C GLY A 157 -34.38 16.81 -40.85
N LEU A 158 -33.56 17.84 -41.00
CA LEU A 158 -33.34 18.97 -40.09
C LEU A 158 -34.24 20.17 -40.45
N LEU A 159 -34.52 20.99 -39.41
CA LEU A 159 -34.82 22.44 -39.38
C LEU A 159 -36.27 22.97 -39.22
N HIS A 160 -36.37 23.84 -38.19
CA HIS A 160 -37.10 25.12 -38.06
C HIS A 160 -38.38 25.24 -37.19
N TRP A 161 -38.18 26.01 -36.11
CA TRP A 161 -38.95 27.19 -35.63
C TRP A 161 -40.46 27.13 -35.29
N ALA A 162 -40.71 27.51 -34.03
CA ALA A 162 -41.62 28.58 -33.56
C ALA A 162 -43.16 28.41 -33.57
N GLY A 163 -43.77 28.93 -32.49
CA GLY A 163 -45.19 29.33 -32.36
C GLY A 163 -46.04 28.33 -31.59
N GLY A 164 -46.46 28.59 -30.34
CA GLY A 164 -47.54 29.51 -29.92
C GLY A 164 -48.51 28.67 -29.05
N GLY A 165 -49.15 29.09 -27.95
CA GLY A 165 -49.47 30.40 -27.42
C GLY A 165 -50.99 30.65 -27.47
N GLU A 166 -51.75 30.27 -26.43
CA GLU A 166 -53.10 30.79 -26.10
C GLU A 166 -53.31 30.74 -24.57
N GLY A 167 -53.91 31.71 -23.88
CA GLY A 167 -54.53 32.94 -24.33
C GLY A 167 -54.98 33.85 -23.17
N LYS A 168 -54.89 35.17 -23.44
CA LYS A 168 -55.86 36.28 -23.19
C LYS A 168 -56.47 36.40 -21.79
N LYS A 169 -56.42 37.57 -21.12
CA LYS A 169 -57.16 38.79 -21.52
C LYS A 169 -56.45 40.11 -21.17
N LYS A 170 -56.54 41.04 -22.14
CA LYS A 170 -56.24 42.49 -22.10
C LYS A 170 -57.38 43.23 -21.35
N THR A 171 -57.31 44.48 -20.89
CA THR A 171 -56.97 45.79 -21.52
C THR A 171 -57.14 46.85 -20.40
N TRP A 172 -56.48 48.02 -20.35
CA TRP A 172 -56.76 49.23 -21.15
C TRP A 172 -55.65 50.31 -21.02
N ARG A 173 -55.26 50.85 -22.20
CA ARG A 173 -54.80 52.20 -22.62
C ARG A 173 -53.75 53.06 -21.84
N ARG A 174 -52.64 53.32 -22.58
CA ARG A 174 -51.79 54.54 -22.80
C ARG A 174 -52.46 55.91 -22.51
N ARG A 175 -51.80 57.04 -22.20
CA ARG A 175 -50.38 57.51 -22.09
C ARG A 175 -50.44 58.94 -21.49
N GLY A 176 -49.49 59.35 -20.66
CA GLY A 176 -49.36 60.75 -20.18
C GLY A 176 -48.14 60.95 -19.27
N GLN A 177 -47.44 62.07 -19.43
CA GLN A 177 -46.07 62.38 -18.98
C GLN A 177 -45.88 62.55 -17.45
N GLN A 178 -44.67 62.24 -16.96
CA GLN A 178 -44.20 62.47 -15.58
C GLN A 178 -43.50 63.83 -15.42
N PRO A 179 -43.63 64.51 -14.26
CA PRO A 179 -42.72 65.59 -13.83
C PRO A 179 -41.63 65.10 -12.85
N PRO A 180 -40.50 65.82 -12.69
CA PRO A 180 -39.35 65.42 -11.86
C PRO A 180 -39.47 65.85 -10.38
N PRO A 181 -38.71 65.22 -9.45
CA PRO A 181 -38.69 65.58 -8.03
C PRO A 181 -37.67 66.70 -7.67
N PRO A 182 -37.84 67.38 -6.50
CA PRO A 182 -37.08 68.58 -6.09
C PRO A 182 -35.75 68.32 -5.32
N PRO A 183 -34.90 69.36 -5.10
CA PRO A 183 -33.55 69.28 -4.49
C PRO A 183 -33.51 69.47 -2.94
N PRO A 184 -32.34 69.32 -2.25
CA PRO A 184 -32.23 68.91 -0.85
C PRO A 184 -32.06 70.07 0.18
N PRO A 185 -32.18 69.81 1.50
CA PRO A 185 -31.85 70.78 2.57
C PRO A 185 -30.39 70.68 3.11
N PRO A 186 -29.87 71.75 3.78
CA PRO A 186 -28.48 71.88 4.28
C PRO A 186 -28.29 71.44 5.76
N PRO A 187 -27.05 71.42 6.32
CA PRO A 187 -26.66 70.56 7.46
C PRO A 187 -26.66 71.25 8.85
N PRO A 188 -26.62 70.47 9.96
CA PRO A 188 -26.04 70.91 11.23
C PRO A 188 -24.70 70.24 11.56
N ARG A 189 -24.01 70.86 12.51
CA ARG A 189 -22.56 70.94 12.75
C ARG A 189 -21.95 69.77 13.56
N ALA A 190 -20.61 69.78 13.49
CA ALA A 190 -19.62 68.93 14.16
C ALA A 190 -19.82 68.68 15.66
N GLU A 191 -19.47 67.47 16.10
CA GLU A 191 -18.90 67.23 17.43
C GLU A 191 -17.80 66.15 17.39
N ALA A 192 -16.77 66.45 18.19
CA ALA A 192 -15.46 65.86 18.45
C ALA A 192 -15.18 64.37 18.12
N ALA A 193 -13.97 64.14 17.59
CA ALA A 193 -13.22 62.92 17.83
C ALA A 193 -12.64 62.90 19.26
N PRO A 194 -12.59 61.74 19.92
CA PRO A 194 -11.54 61.45 20.88
C PRO A 194 -10.51 60.49 20.29
N ALA A 195 -9.27 60.79 20.64
CA ALA A 195 -8.03 60.18 20.21
C ALA A 195 -7.69 58.89 20.96
N ALA A 196 -6.56 58.34 20.52
CA ALA A 196 -5.64 57.46 21.24
C ALA A 196 -6.02 55.98 21.30
N GLY A 197 -5.04 55.17 20.91
CA GLY A 197 -5.15 53.73 20.86
C GLY A 197 -5.07 53.08 22.22
N GLN A 198 -5.49 51.82 22.23
CA GLN A 198 -5.02 50.85 23.20
C GLN A 198 -4.65 49.54 22.49
N PRO A 199 -3.72 48.78 23.09
CA PRO A 199 -2.83 47.87 22.38
C PRO A 199 -3.55 46.57 22.04
N VAL A 200 -3.05 45.91 20.99
CA VAL A 200 -3.25 44.47 20.82
C VAL A 200 -2.71 43.80 22.07
N GLU A 201 -3.55 43.08 22.83
CA GLU A 201 -3.08 42.23 23.92
C GLU A 201 -2.13 41.18 23.34
N SER A 202 -0.84 41.47 23.42
CA SER A 202 0.21 40.46 23.32
C SER A 202 0.23 39.72 24.65
N PHE A 203 -0.15 38.44 24.66
CA PHE A 203 0.12 37.56 25.79
C PHE A 203 1.62 37.24 25.79
N PRO A 204 2.41 37.74 26.75
CA PRO A 204 3.78 37.30 26.89
C PRO A 204 3.76 35.90 27.49
N LEU A 205 4.28 34.92 26.77
CA LEU A 205 4.63 33.63 27.38
C LEU A 205 5.88 33.88 28.21
N ASP A 206 5.69 33.91 29.53
CA ASP A 206 6.78 33.97 30.49
C ASP A 206 7.46 32.59 30.57
N PHE A 207 8.70 32.52 30.08
CA PHE A 207 9.53 31.31 30.08
C PHE A 207 10.38 31.17 31.36
N THR A 208 10.21 32.04 32.36
CA THR A 208 11.17 32.13 33.48
C THR A 208 10.96 31.16 34.64
N ALA A 209 9.99 30.22 34.57
CA ALA A 209 9.78 29.23 35.64
C ALA A 209 9.58 27.80 35.12
N VAL A 210 10.61 27.19 34.51
CA VAL A 210 10.57 25.78 34.07
C VAL A 210 10.96 24.79 35.19
N GLU A 211 11.36 25.23 36.38
CA GLU A 211 11.78 24.31 37.46
C GLU A 211 10.74 24.06 38.58
N GLY A 212 9.45 24.34 38.36
CA GLY A 212 8.46 24.02 39.42
C GLY A 212 7.00 23.83 39.03
N ASN A 213 6.58 24.06 37.78
CA ASN A 213 5.16 24.04 37.45
C ASN A 213 4.84 23.56 36.02
N MET A 214 5.31 22.34 35.71
CA MET A 214 5.13 21.71 34.41
C MET A 214 3.65 21.46 34.07
N ASP A 215 2.81 21.20 35.08
CA ASP A 215 1.37 20.96 34.90
C ASP A 215 0.62 22.23 34.49
N SER A 216 0.95 23.38 35.07
CA SER A 216 0.38 24.69 34.69
C SER A 216 0.80 25.07 33.26
N PHE A 217 2.06 24.83 32.90
CA PHE A 217 2.54 25.08 31.54
C PHE A 217 1.82 24.19 30.51
N MET A 218 1.67 22.89 30.79
CA MET A 218 0.93 21.98 29.90
C MET A 218 -0.56 22.34 29.81
N ALA A 219 -1.16 22.83 30.89
CA ALA A 219 -2.52 23.35 30.88
C ALA A 219 -2.67 24.60 30.00
N GLN A 220 -1.69 25.52 30.05
CA GLN A 220 -1.67 26.71 29.19
C GLN A 220 -1.46 26.36 27.72
N VAL A 221 -0.56 25.42 27.41
CA VAL A 221 -0.36 24.91 26.05
C VAL A 221 -1.62 24.22 25.53
N LYS A 222 -2.30 23.42 26.36
CA LYS A 222 -3.56 22.77 26.00
C LYS A 222 -4.69 23.77 25.76
N SER A 223 -4.78 24.80 26.61
CA SER A 223 -5.74 25.90 26.46
C SER A 223 -5.49 26.71 25.18
N LEU A 224 -4.23 27.00 24.87
CA LEU A 224 -3.84 27.68 23.63
C LEU A 224 -4.15 26.82 22.39
N ALA A 225 -3.83 25.52 22.43
CA ALA A 225 -4.16 24.59 21.37
C ALA A 225 -5.68 24.48 21.16
N GLN A 226 -6.47 24.40 22.24
CA GLN A 226 -7.93 24.38 22.20
C GLN A 226 -8.54 25.70 21.71
N SER A 227 -7.88 26.84 21.96
CA SER A 227 -8.31 28.15 21.49
C SER A 227 -7.95 28.40 20.01
N LEU A 228 -6.90 27.77 19.51
CA LEU A 228 -6.47 27.85 18.12
C LEU A 228 -7.16 26.80 17.22
N TYR A 229 -7.63 25.68 17.81
CA TYR A 229 -8.33 24.60 17.09
C TYR A 229 -9.55 25.07 16.28
N PRO A 230 -10.44 25.97 16.78
CA PRO A 230 -11.56 26.48 16.01
C PRO A 230 -11.16 27.43 14.88
N CYS A 231 -9.98 28.06 14.97
CA CYS A 231 -9.43 28.96 13.95
C CYS A 231 -8.75 28.20 12.80
N SER A 232 -8.28 26.97 13.03
CA SER A 232 -7.75 26.06 12.01
C SER A 232 -8.80 25.07 11.46
N ALA A 233 -9.86 24.77 12.23
CA ALA A 233 -10.94 23.86 11.87
C ALA A 233 -11.97 24.42 10.87
N GLN A 234 -11.66 25.51 10.16
CA GLN A 234 -12.36 25.83 8.91
C GLN A 234 -11.97 24.78 7.85
N GLN A 235 -12.60 23.60 7.93
CA GLN A 235 -12.70 22.58 6.88
C GLN A 235 -11.39 22.38 6.10
N LEU A 236 -10.30 22.08 6.82
CA LEU A 236 -9.08 21.59 6.18
C LEU A 236 -9.46 20.29 5.45
N ASN A 237 -9.35 20.30 4.12
CA ASN A 237 -9.63 19.12 3.34
C ASN A 237 -8.51 18.10 3.63
N GLU A 238 -8.85 17.08 4.43
CA GLU A 238 -7.93 16.03 4.86
C GLU A 238 -7.65 14.99 3.78
N ASP A 239 -8.38 15.03 2.66
CA ASP A 239 -8.27 14.02 1.63
C ASP A 239 -7.04 14.23 0.72
N LEU A 240 -6.42 13.12 0.35
CA LEU A 240 -5.46 13.07 -0.74
C LEU A 240 -6.23 13.13 -2.08
N ARG A 241 -5.70 13.88 -3.05
CA ARG A 241 -6.34 14.08 -4.36
C ARG A 241 -5.65 13.26 -5.45
N LEU A 242 -6.42 12.61 -6.31
CA LEU A 242 -5.89 11.80 -7.40
C LEU A 242 -5.22 12.65 -8.48
N HIS A 243 -4.01 12.23 -8.87
CA HIS A 243 -3.26 12.68 -10.02
C HIS A 243 -2.91 11.44 -10.87
N LEU A 244 -3.47 11.37 -12.08
CA LEU A 244 -2.99 10.40 -13.07
C LEU A 244 -1.66 10.90 -13.63
N LEU A 245 -0.76 9.96 -13.94
CA LEU A 245 0.53 10.28 -14.51
C LEU A 245 0.35 11.00 -15.86
N LEU A 246 1.12 12.05 -16.07
CA LEU A 246 1.22 12.78 -17.34
C LEU A 246 1.81 11.88 -18.42
N ASN A 247 2.78 11.04 -18.05
CA ASN A 247 3.35 10.04 -18.94
C ASN A 247 2.39 8.84 -19.08
N THR A 248 1.50 8.92 -20.07
CA THR A 248 0.49 7.88 -20.32
C THR A 248 1.06 6.55 -20.83
N SER A 249 2.37 6.45 -21.12
CA SER A 249 3.00 5.17 -21.42
C SER A 249 3.24 4.31 -20.17
N VAL A 250 3.15 4.90 -18.97
CA VAL A 250 3.27 4.19 -17.70
C VAL A 250 1.87 3.85 -17.20
N THR A 251 1.49 2.58 -17.36
CA THR A 251 0.10 2.13 -17.23
C THR A 251 -0.10 1.11 -16.12
N CYS A 252 -1.35 0.99 -15.67
CA CYS A 252 -1.86 -0.17 -14.97
C CYS A 252 -1.88 -1.42 -15.88
N ASN A 253 -2.25 -2.58 -15.32
CA ASN A 253 -2.29 -3.85 -16.06
C ASN A 253 -3.14 -3.76 -17.35
N ASP A 254 -4.31 -3.13 -17.30
CA ASP A 254 -5.23 -3.03 -18.44
C ASP A 254 -4.83 -1.99 -19.50
N GLY A 255 -3.81 -1.18 -19.24
CA GLY A 255 -3.35 -0.08 -20.09
C GLY A 255 -3.91 1.30 -19.73
N SER A 256 -4.76 1.42 -18.70
CA SER A 256 -5.15 2.73 -18.19
C SER A 256 -3.96 3.44 -17.53
N PRO A 257 -3.90 4.79 -17.53
CA PRO A 257 -2.77 5.50 -16.93
C PRO A 257 -2.69 5.23 -15.43
N ALA A 258 -1.50 4.89 -14.93
CA ALA A 258 -1.29 4.81 -13.48
C ALA A 258 -1.33 6.21 -12.85
N GLY A 259 -1.24 6.28 -11.53
CA GLY A 259 -1.36 7.55 -10.81
C GLY A 259 -1.05 7.43 -9.34
N TYR A 260 -1.24 8.53 -8.63
CA TYR A 260 -1.01 8.64 -7.20
C TYR A 260 -1.98 9.66 -6.60
N TYR A 261 -2.27 9.53 -5.31
CA TYR A 261 -3.00 10.54 -4.56
C TYR A 261 -2.02 11.38 -3.76
N LEU A 262 -2.23 12.69 -3.69
CA LEU A 262 -1.33 13.64 -3.01
C LEU A 262 -2.11 14.54 -2.06
N LYS A 263 -1.57 14.73 -0.86
CA LYS A 263 -1.87 15.84 0.05
C LYS A 263 -0.58 16.59 0.37
N GLU A 264 -0.50 17.84 -0.04
CA GLU A 264 0.67 18.70 0.19
C GLU A 264 0.62 19.35 1.58
N SER A 265 1.77 19.40 2.25
CA SER A 265 2.02 20.24 3.42
C SER A 265 3.20 21.18 3.12
N LYS A 266 2.88 22.42 2.72
CA LYS A 266 3.85 23.42 2.22
C LYS A 266 4.94 23.79 3.22
N GLY A 267 4.73 23.56 4.52
CA GLY A 267 5.73 23.81 5.57
C GLY A 267 6.63 22.61 5.86
N SER A 268 6.34 21.44 5.30
CA SER A 268 7.00 20.19 5.63
C SER A 268 8.00 19.78 4.57
N ARG A 269 9.19 19.39 5.02
CA ARG A 269 10.22 18.77 4.18
C ARG A 269 10.26 17.25 4.31
N ARG A 270 9.24 16.66 4.95
CA ARG A 270 9.06 15.21 5.05
C ARG A 270 8.07 14.76 3.99
N TRP A 271 8.39 13.70 3.28
CA TRP A 271 7.55 13.07 2.27
C TRP A 271 7.35 11.61 2.63
N LEU A 272 6.10 11.15 2.60
CA LEU A 272 5.76 9.75 2.79
C LEU A 272 5.06 9.26 1.53
N LEU A 273 5.70 8.33 0.82
CA LEU A 273 5.16 7.66 -0.36
C LEU A 273 4.77 6.25 0.04
N PHE A 274 3.47 5.96 0.06
CA PHE A 274 2.93 4.66 0.44
C PHE A 274 2.60 3.82 -0.80
N LEU A 275 3.09 2.59 -0.83
CA LEU A 275 2.80 1.57 -1.84
C LEU A 275 1.68 0.65 -1.32
N GLU A 276 0.55 0.63 -2.02
CA GLU A 276 -0.54 -0.31 -1.71
C GLU A 276 -0.12 -1.76 -1.98
N GLY A 277 -0.68 -2.69 -1.20
CA GLY A 277 -0.55 -4.13 -1.38
C GLY A 277 -1.74 -4.75 -2.09
N GLY A 278 -1.91 -6.07 -1.92
CA GLY A 278 -3.05 -6.81 -2.45
C GLY A 278 -2.67 -7.93 -3.42
N TRP A 279 -1.79 -8.86 -3.00
CA TRP A 279 -1.41 -10.04 -3.77
C TRP A 279 -0.79 -9.71 -5.15
N TYR A 280 -0.87 -10.64 -6.10
CA TYR A 280 -0.29 -10.55 -7.44
C TYR A 280 -0.96 -11.57 -8.36
N CYS A 281 -0.60 -11.60 -9.64
CA CYS A 281 -1.02 -12.65 -10.57
C CYS A 281 0.17 -13.01 -11.47
N PHE A 282 0.49 -14.29 -11.65
CA PHE A 282 1.75 -14.75 -12.25
C PHE A 282 1.59 -15.55 -13.55
N ASN A 283 0.37 -15.65 -14.08
CA ASN A 283 0.08 -16.20 -15.39
C ASN A 283 -1.18 -15.55 -15.97
N ARG A 284 -1.56 -15.90 -17.20
CA ARG A 284 -2.74 -15.33 -17.85
C ARG A 284 -4.04 -15.67 -17.10
N GLU A 285 -4.26 -16.94 -16.79
CA GLU A 285 -5.49 -17.44 -16.19
C GLU A 285 -5.81 -16.76 -14.86
N ASN A 286 -4.82 -16.62 -13.98
CA ASN A 286 -5.01 -15.95 -12.69
C ASN A 286 -5.07 -14.43 -12.80
N CYS A 287 -4.44 -13.81 -13.81
CA CYS A 287 -4.63 -12.38 -14.08
C CYS A 287 -6.02 -12.10 -14.64
N ASP A 288 -6.56 -12.96 -15.51
CA ASP A 288 -7.92 -12.84 -16.04
C ASP A 288 -8.94 -12.94 -14.90
N SER A 289 -8.82 -13.96 -14.05
CA SER A 289 -9.68 -14.10 -12.86
C SER A 289 -9.57 -12.91 -11.90
N ARG A 290 -8.35 -12.38 -11.71
CA ARG A 290 -8.12 -11.18 -10.89
C ARG A 290 -8.74 -9.93 -11.52
N TYR A 291 -8.70 -9.80 -12.84
CA TYR A 291 -9.29 -8.66 -13.53
C TYR A 291 -10.82 -8.66 -13.38
N ASP A 292 -11.44 -9.84 -13.44
CA ASP A 292 -12.89 -10.01 -13.26
C ASP A 292 -13.34 -9.76 -11.81
N THR A 293 -12.54 -10.21 -10.82
CA THR A 293 -12.94 -10.19 -9.40
C THR A 293 -12.39 -9.00 -8.61
N MET A 294 -11.27 -8.41 -9.03
CA MET A 294 -10.56 -7.32 -8.34
C MET A 294 -10.06 -6.23 -9.32
N PRO A 295 -10.92 -5.66 -10.18
CA PRO A 295 -10.50 -4.73 -11.24
C PRO A 295 -9.77 -3.48 -10.72
N ARG A 296 -10.10 -3.01 -9.51
CA ARG A 296 -9.43 -1.84 -8.88
C ARG A 296 -7.92 -2.00 -8.70
N LEU A 297 -7.44 -3.26 -8.63
CA LEU A 297 -6.02 -3.60 -8.48
C LEU A 297 -5.33 -3.90 -9.82
N MET A 298 -6.01 -3.62 -10.94
CA MET A 298 -5.52 -3.85 -12.29
C MET A 298 -5.84 -2.70 -13.26
N SER A 299 -6.67 -1.74 -12.84
CA SER A 299 -7.10 -0.58 -13.62
C SER A 299 -7.30 0.64 -12.73
N SER A 300 -7.10 1.82 -13.32
CA SER A 300 -7.36 3.13 -12.71
C SER A 300 -8.71 3.76 -13.09
N LYS A 301 -9.50 3.09 -13.93
CA LYS A 301 -10.76 3.64 -14.47
C LYS A 301 -11.79 3.99 -13.38
N ASP A 302 -11.85 3.20 -12.32
CA ASP A 302 -12.84 3.34 -11.25
C ASP A 302 -12.24 3.99 -9.98
N TRP A 303 -11.05 4.58 -10.07
CA TRP A 303 -10.44 5.24 -8.92
C TRP A 303 -11.20 6.52 -8.53
N PRO A 304 -11.52 6.70 -7.23
CA PRO A 304 -12.16 7.92 -6.77
C PRO A 304 -11.26 9.14 -6.95
N ARG A 305 -11.85 10.34 -7.02
CA ARG A 305 -11.07 11.59 -7.17
C ARG A 305 -10.29 11.97 -5.92
N THR A 306 -10.76 11.50 -4.77
CA THR A 306 -10.14 11.74 -3.47
C THR A 306 -10.11 10.46 -2.66
N ARG A 307 -9.19 10.40 -1.70
CA ARG A 307 -9.06 9.29 -0.75
C ARG A 307 -8.62 9.85 0.59
N THR A 308 -9.30 9.46 1.66
CA THR A 308 -8.93 9.86 3.02
C THR A 308 -7.66 9.13 3.46
N GLY A 309 -6.71 9.86 4.04
CA GLY A 309 -5.50 9.28 4.63
C GLY A 309 -5.80 8.70 6.00
N THR A 310 -5.38 7.46 6.24
CA THR A 310 -5.58 6.72 7.51
C THR A 310 -4.25 6.20 8.04
N GLY A 311 -4.18 5.92 9.34
CA GLY A 311 -2.97 5.49 10.04
C GLY A 311 -1.83 6.48 9.82
N ILE A 312 -0.69 6.00 9.33
CA ILE A 312 0.50 6.81 9.03
C ILE A 312 0.29 7.86 7.93
N LEU A 313 -0.76 7.73 7.10
CA LEU A 313 -1.16 8.72 6.09
C LEU A 313 -2.16 9.74 6.63
N SER A 314 -2.71 9.52 7.84
CA SER A 314 -3.62 10.47 8.47
C SER A 314 -2.87 11.75 8.80
N SER A 315 -3.56 12.87 8.65
CA SER A 315 -3.08 14.19 9.04
C SER A 315 -3.67 14.66 10.37
N GLN A 316 -4.42 13.80 11.05
CA GLN A 316 -4.86 14.03 12.43
C GLN A 316 -3.73 13.62 13.38
N PRO A 317 -3.23 14.52 14.23
CA PRO A 317 -2.18 14.20 15.21
C PRO A 317 -2.56 13.07 16.17
N GLU A 318 -3.85 12.90 16.44
CA GLU A 318 -4.40 11.86 17.32
C GLU A 318 -4.19 10.45 16.74
N GLU A 319 -4.35 10.32 15.42
CA GLU A 319 -4.15 9.06 14.68
C GLU A 319 -2.69 8.89 14.23
N ASN A 320 -1.99 10.00 13.92
CA ASN A 320 -0.61 9.99 13.43
C ASN A 320 0.31 10.93 14.23
N PRO A 321 0.77 10.52 15.42
CA PRO A 321 1.41 11.44 16.38
C PRO A 321 2.67 12.16 15.89
N HIS A 322 3.40 11.56 14.94
CA HIS A 322 4.74 12.04 14.56
C HIS A 322 4.85 12.51 13.10
N TRP A 323 4.06 11.94 12.20
CA TRP A 323 4.16 12.21 10.76
C TRP A 323 2.94 12.93 10.18
N TRP A 324 1.93 13.29 10.99
CA TRP A 324 0.68 13.90 10.51
C TRP A 324 0.85 15.11 9.59
N ASN A 325 1.91 15.91 9.80
CA ASN A 325 2.21 17.09 9.00
C ASN A 325 3.18 16.83 7.84
N ALA A 326 3.40 15.59 7.41
CA ALA A 326 4.19 15.27 6.22
C ALA A 326 3.42 15.57 4.91
N ASN A 327 4.12 15.63 3.79
CA ASN A 327 3.49 15.49 2.48
C ASN A 327 3.12 14.01 2.29
N MET A 328 1.83 13.74 2.08
CA MET A 328 1.30 12.38 2.02
C MET A 328 1.04 11.98 0.57
N VAL A 329 1.57 10.84 0.17
CA VAL A 329 1.36 10.25 -1.15
C VAL A 329 0.91 8.80 -0.99
N PHE A 330 -0.21 8.46 -1.63
CA PHE A 330 -0.68 7.08 -1.74
C PHE A 330 -0.61 6.66 -3.21
N ILE A 331 0.16 5.61 -3.50
CA ILE A 331 0.32 5.06 -4.86
C ILE A 331 -0.48 3.76 -4.93
N PRO A 332 -1.64 3.75 -5.61
CA PRO A 332 -2.47 2.57 -5.67
C PRO A 332 -1.78 1.46 -6.48
N TYR A 333 -2.04 0.23 -6.08
CA TYR A 333 -1.42 -0.93 -6.69
C TYR A 333 -2.29 -1.43 -7.85
N CYS A 334 -1.89 -1.12 -9.08
CA CYS A 334 -2.58 -1.57 -10.29
C CYS A 334 -1.72 -2.38 -11.27
N SER A 335 -0.57 -2.87 -10.79
CA SER A 335 0.41 -3.57 -11.62
C SER A 335 0.51 -5.07 -11.35
N SER A 336 -0.07 -5.60 -10.26
CA SER A 336 -0.13 -7.04 -9.95
C SER A 336 1.23 -7.79 -9.95
N ASP A 337 2.34 -7.07 -9.82
CA ASP A 337 3.72 -7.54 -10.01
C ASP A 337 4.62 -7.32 -8.79
N VAL A 338 4.03 -7.09 -7.61
CA VAL A 338 4.76 -6.80 -6.36
C VAL A 338 5.73 -5.62 -6.54
N TRP A 339 5.34 -4.64 -7.36
CA TRP A 339 6.14 -3.45 -7.68
C TRP A 339 7.48 -3.76 -8.36
N SER A 340 7.61 -4.92 -9.02
CA SER A 340 8.85 -5.37 -9.65
C SER A 340 8.87 -5.19 -11.17
N GLY A 341 7.72 -5.08 -11.83
CA GLY A 341 7.64 -5.13 -13.28
C GLY A 341 8.21 -3.90 -13.97
N ALA A 342 8.85 -4.14 -15.11
CA ALA A 342 9.36 -3.10 -16.02
C ALA A 342 8.98 -3.39 -17.49
N SER A 343 7.83 -4.01 -17.73
CA SER A 343 7.34 -4.36 -19.07
C SER A 343 6.02 -3.67 -19.42
N SER A 344 6.00 -3.03 -20.59
CA SER A 344 4.76 -2.49 -21.18
C SER A 344 3.90 -3.60 -21.80
N LYS A 345 2.61 -3.33 -21.96
CA LYS A 345 1.69 -4.17 -22.74
C LYS A 345 2.22 -4.36 -24.16
N SER A 346 2.15 -5.58 -24.69
CA SER A 346 2.58 -5.89 -26.06
C SER A 346 1.60 -6.84 -26.72
N GLU A 347 1.72 -7.08 -28.04
CA GLU A 347 0.90 -8.09 -28.73
C GLU A 347 1.05 -9.50 -28.11
N LYS A 348 2.17 -9.77 -27.41
CA LYS A 348 2.44 -11.03 -26.72
C LYS A 348 1.98 -11.03 -25.26
N ASN A 349 1.90 -9.86 -24.62
CA ASN A 349 1.54 -9.68 -23.22
C ASN A 349 0.30 -8.80 -23.13
N GLU A 350 -0.86 -9.42 -22.87
CA GLU A 350 -2.15 -8.72 -22.80
C GLU A 350 -2.26 -7.75 -21.62
N TYR A 351 -1.44 -7.94 -20.58
CA TYR A 351 -1.30 -7.04 -19.44
C TYR A 351 0.07 -6.36 -19.42
N ALA A 352 0.12 -5.10 -18.96
CA ALA A 352 1.37 -4.41 -18.62
C ALA A 352 1.77 -4.73 -17.18
N PHE A 353 3.07 -4.89 -16.89
CA PHE A 353 3.60 -5.06 -15.53
C PHE A 353 4.66 -3.99 -15.31
N MET A 354 4.23 -2.86 -14.75
CA MET A 354 5.03 -1.62 -14.73
C MET A 354 5.26 -1.08 -13.32
N GLY A 355 5.10 -1.89 -12.26
CA GLY A 355 5.17 -1.42 -10.88
C GLY A 355 6.45 -0.64 -10.53
N ALA A 356 7.62 -1.11 -10.97
CA ALA A 356 8.88 -0.39 -10.75
C ALA A 356 8.94 0.94 -11.53
N LEU A 357 8.34 0.99 -12.72
CA LEU A 357 8.28 2.18 -13.56
C LEU A 357 7.26 3.20 -13.04
N ILE A 358 6.14 2.74 -12.48
CA ILE A 358 5.13 3.58 -11.81
C ILE A 358 5.80 4.35 -10.67
N ILE A 359 6.54 3.67 -9.78
CA ILE A 359 7.26 4.32 -8.68
C ILE A 359 8.22 5.39 -9.20
N ARG A 360 9.01 5.03 -10.23
CA ARG A 360 9.98 5.94 -10.85
C ARG A 360 9.31 7.21 -11.39
N GLU A 361 8.21 7.06 -12.12
CA GLU A 361 7.49 8.18 -12.73
C GLU A 361 6.79 9.04 -11.67
N VAL A 362 6.20 8.43 -10.64
CA VAL A 362 5.63 9.18 -9.51
C VAL A 362 6.68 10.05 -8.83
N VAL A 363 7.86 9.50 -8.51
CA VAL A 363 8.96 10.26 -7.90
C VAL A 363 9.36 11.42 -8.82
N GLN A 364 9.46 11.19 -10.13
CA GLN A 364 9.81 12.20 -11.11
C GLN A 364 8.79 13.35 -11.18
N GLU A 365 7.49 13.06 -11.21
CA GLU A 365 6.46 14.10 -11.21
C GLU A 365 6.40 14.88 -9.89
N LEU A 366 6.62 14.21 -8.76
CA LEU A 366 6.63 14.84 -7.44
C LEU A 366 7.76 15.84 -7.26
N LEU A 367 8.89 15.71 -7.98
CA LEU A 367 9.96 16.72 -7.98
C LEU A 367 9.44 18.09 -8.44
N GLY A 368 8.52 18.12 -9.40
CA GLY A 368 7.84 19.34 -9.85
C GLY A 368 6.77 19.87 -8.88
N ARG A 369 6.47 19.12 -7.82
CA ARG A 369 5.42 19.42 -6.82
C ARG A 369 5.97 19.65 -5.41
N GLY A 370 7.29 19.85 -5.28
CA GLY A 370 7.95 20.21 -4.02
C GLY A 370 8.82 19.11 -3.40
N LEU A 371 8.86 17.91 -3.96
CA LEU A 371 9.76 16.85 -3.48
C LEU A 371 11.24 17.25 -3.62
N ASN A 372 11.56 18.11 -4.59
CA ASN A 372 12.89 18.69 -4.78
C ASN A 372 13.44 19.44 -3.54
N GLY A 373 12.56 19.93 -2.66
CA GLY A 373 12.90 20.60 -1.40
C GLY A 373 12.87 19.69 -0.16
N ALA A 374 12.70 18.37 -0.35
CA ALA A 374 12.60 17.42 0.75
C ALA A 374 13.92 17.25 1.50
N LYS A 375 13.81 16.93 2.80
CA LYS A 375 14.92 16.46 3.64
C LYS A 375 14.90 14.94 3.74
N VAL A 376 13.70 14.37 3.88
CA VAL A 376 13.47 12.93 4.04
C VAL A 376 12.34 12.51 3.10
N LEU A 377 12.59 11.45 2.33
CA LEU A 377 11.58 10.68 1.62
C LEU A 377 11.52 9.30 2.28
N LEU A 378 10.38 8.98 2.88
CA LEU A 378 10.08 7.65 3.39
C LEU A 378 9.21 6.90 2.37
N LEU A 379 9.78 5.87 1.76
CA LEU A 379 9.04 4.92 0.94
C LEU A 379 8.47 3.85 1.87
N ALA A 380 7.17 3.90 2.09
CA ALA A 380 6.43 2.97 2.93
C ALA A 380 5.56 2.04 2.07
N GLY A 381 5.14 0.91 2.60
CA GLY A 381 4.18 0.03 1.93
C GLY A 381 3.76 -1.13 2.79
N SER A 382 2.56 -1.66 2.53
CA SER A 382 1.98 -2.79 3.25
C SER A 382 1.80 -4.00 2.33
N SER A 383 1.95 -5.22 2.86
CA SER A 383 1.78 -6.48 2.11
C SER A 383 2.72 -6.54 0.89
N ALA A 384 2.19 -6.80 -0.31
CA ALA A 384 2.97 -6.72 -1.56
C ALA A 384 3.65 -5.35 -1.76
N GLY A 385 3.07 -4.27 -1.25
CA GLY A 385 3.70 -2.94 -1.20
C GLY A 385 4.89 -2.89 -0.26
N GLY A 386 4.85 -3.61 0.87
CA GLY A 386 5.98 -3.74 1.80
C GLY A 386 7.16 -4.47 1.16
N THR A 387 6.92 -5.54 0.41
CA THR A 387 7.95 -6.18 -0.42
C THR A 387 8.41 -5.22 -1.53
N GLY A 388 7.49 -4.46 -2.13
CA GLY A 388 7.79 -3.41 -3.09
C GLY A 388 8.76 -2.35 -2.57
N VAL A 389 8.67 -1.97 -1.29
CA VAL A 389 9.65 -1.08 -0.63
C VAL A 389 11.05 -1.69 -0.70
N LEU A 390 11.20 -2.96 -0.30
CA LEU A 390 12.49 -3.65 -0.31
C LEU A 390 13.09 -3.75 -1.72
N LEU A 391 12.25 -3.91 -2.74
CA LEU A 391 12.68 -4.01 -4.14
C LEU A 391 13.02 -2.66 -4.80
N ASN A 392 12.52 -1.55 -4.26
CA ASN A 392 12.57 -0.23 -4.93
C ASN A 392 13.29 0.87 -4.14
N VAL A 393 13.50 0.73 -2.83
CA VAL A 393 14.04 1.82 -1.98
C VAL A 393 15.40 2.32 -2.46
N ASP A 394 16.33 1.41 -2.80
CA ASP A 394 17.65 1.79 -3.30
C ASP A 394 17.56 2.41 -4.71
N ARG A 395 16.64 1.94 -5.56
CA ARG A 395 16.42 2.48 -6.91
C ARG A 395 15.87 3.91 -6.87
N VAL A 396 14.98 4.21 -5.92
CA VAL A 396 14.49 5.58 -5.69
C VAL A 396 15.63 6.49 -5.23
N ALA A 397 16.51 5.99 -4.36
CA ALA A 397 17.68 6.75 -3.92
C ALA A 397 18.66 7.01 -5.07
N GLU A 398 18.97 6.00 -5.87
CA GLU A 398 19.80 6.12 -7.08
C GLU A 398 19.18 7.12 -8.07
N GLN A 399 17.87 7.05 -8.33
CA GLN A 399 17.16 7.99 -9.20
C GLN A 399 17.30 9.44 -8.72
N LEU A 400 17.13 9.70 -7.42
CA LEU A 400 17.24 11.06 -6.87
C LEU A 400 18.68 11.58 -6.93
N GLU A 401 19.67 10.72 -6.70
CA GLU A 401 21.09 11.06 -6.87
C GLU A 401 21.41 11.41 -8.33
N GLU A 402 20.97 10.59 -9.29
CA GLU A 402 21.15 10.80 -10.72
C GLU A 402 20.49 12.10 -11.23
N LEU A 403 19.33 12.46 -10.68
CA LEU A 403 18.61 13.69 -11.01
C LEU A 403 19.15 14.94 -10.30
N GLY A 404 20.22 14.81 -9.50
CA GLY A 404 20.87 15.95 -8.85
C GLY A 404 20.27 16.37 -7.49
N TYR A 405 19.61 15.44 -6.79
CA TYR A 405 19.02 15.65 -5.46
C TYR A 405 19.67 14.80 -4.35
N PRO A 406 21.00 14.79 -4.19
CA PRO A 406 21.70 13.93 -3.21
C PRO A 406 21.41 14.29 -1.74
N ALA A 407 20.82 15.46 -1.48
CA ALA A 407 20.48 15.91 -0.14
C ALA A 407 19.21 15.24 0.43
N ILE A 408 18.37 14.62 -0.43
CA ILE A 408 17.14 13.96 0.00
C ILE A 408 17.50 12.59 0.60
N GLN A 409 17.26 12.40 1.89
CA GLN A 409 17.49 11.12 2.55
C GLN A 409 16.35 10.15 2.24
N VAL A 410 16.62 9.12 1.45
CA VAL A 410 15.66 8.04 1.15
C VAL A 410 15.73 6.95 2.22
N ARG A 411 14.57 6.57 2.75
CA ARG A 411 14.41 5.54 3.78
C ARG A 411 13.25 4.61 3.42
N GLY A 412 13.26 3.39 3.93
CA GLY A 412 12.20 2.40 3.72
C GLY A 412 11.40 2.06 4.98
N LEU A 413 10.10 1.83 4.84
CA LEU A 413 9.23 1.23 5.86
C LEU A 413 8.44 0.08 5.22
N ALA A 414 8.89 -1.15 5.46
CA ALA A 414 8.25 -2.34 4.90
C ALA A 414 7.33 -2.97 5.95
N ASP A 415 6.01 -2.86 5.77
CA ASP A 415 4.98 -3.47 6.61
C ASP A 415 4.43 -4.75 5.97
N SER A 416 4.42 -5.85 6.72
CA SER A 416 3.81 -7.13 6.32
C SER A 416 4.32 -7.65 4.96
N GLY A 417 5.56 -7.29 4.60
CA GLY A 417 6.20 -7.60 3.33
C GLY A 417 7.43 -8.51 3.46
N TRP A 418 7.65 -9.04 4.67
CA TRP A 418 8.77 -9.92 5.01
C TRP A 418 8.28 -11.37 5.08
N PHE A 419 8.34 -12.06 3.94
CA PHE A 419 7.91 -13.45 3.82
C PHE A 419 9.08 -14.44 3.96
N LEU A 420 8.75 -15.69 4.29
CA LEU A 420 9.63 -16.84 4.27
C LEU A 420 9.34 -17.70 3.03
N ASP A 421 10.40 -18.25 2.45
CA ASP A 421 10.37 -19.26 1.39
C ASP A 421 10.40 -20.69 1.97
N ASN A 422 9.61 -20.89 3.01
CA ASN A 422 9.47 -22.14 3.74
C ASN A 422 8.65 -23.18 2.96
N LYS A 423 8.62 -24.40 3.50
CA LYS A 423 7.77 -25.47 2.98
C LYS A 423 6.36 -25.28 3.52
N GLN A 424 5.36 -25.39 2.65
CA GLN A 424 3.95 -25.39 3.05
C GLN A 424 3.66 -26.49 4.08
N TYR A 425 2.69 -26.26 4.95
CA TYR A 425 2.18 -27.27 5.89
C TYR A 425 1.59 -28.46 5.14
N ARG A 426 0.71 -28.18 4.16
CA ARG A 426 0.16 -29.15 3.23
C ARG A 426 0.52 -28.72 1.82
N ARG A 427 1.31 -29.53 1.13
CA ARG A 427 1.71 -29.25 -0.24
C ARG A 427 0.48 -29.15 -1.15
N THR A 428 0.45 -28.10 -1.97
CA THR A 428 -0.52 -27.92 -3.05
C THR A 428 0.20 -27.78 -4.38
N ASP A 429 -0.51 -28.09 -5.47
CA ASP A 429 -0.05 -27.71 -6.79
C ASP A 429 -0.30 -26.22 -6.99
N CYS A 430 0.66 -25.53 -7.61
CA CYS A 430 0.58 -24.10 -7.88
C CYS A 430 -0.36 -23.85 -9.07
N ILE A 431 -1.66 -23.86 -8.79
CA ILE A 431 -2.74 -23.56 -9.75
C ILE A 431 -3.26 -22.15 -9.49
N ASP A 432 -3.78 -21.93 -8.27
CA ASP A 432 -4.33 -20.64 -7.86
C ASP A 432 -3.27 -19.75 -7.19
N THR A 433 -3.46 -18.42 -7.27
CA THR A 433 -2.54 -17.45 -6.68
C THR A 433 -2.36 -17.64 -5.17
N ILE A 434 -3.48 -17.87 -4.46
CA ILE A 434 -3.54 -17.74 -3.00
C ILE A 434 -2.87 -18.91 -2.28
N THR A 435 -2.94 -20.12 -2.86
CA THR A 435 -2.40 -21.35 -2.27
C THR A 435 -1.10 -21.82 -2.91
N CYS A 436 -0.59 -21.11 -3.92
CA CYS A 436 0.69 -21.43 -4.52
C CYS A 436 1.84 -21.18 -3.54
N ALA A 437 2.76 -22.14 -3.42
CA ALA A 437 3.94 -21.99 -2.58
C ALA A 437 4.72 -20.71 -2.94
N PRO A 438 5.24 -19.95 -1.94
CA PRO A 438 5.86 -18.65 -2.17
C PRO A 438 6.96 -18.66 -3.24
N THR A 439 7.83 -19.68 -3.19
CA THR A 439 8.96 -19.82 -4.11
C THR A 439 8.51 -20.02 -5.56
N GLU A 440 7.53 -20.89 -5.78
CA GLU A 440 7.02 -21.19 -7.12
C GLU A 440 6.24 -20.01 -7.69
N ALA A 441 5.44 -19.35 -6.85
CA ALA A 441 4.68 -18.16 -7.22
C ALA A 441 5.60 -17.04 -7.75
N ILE A 442 6.65 -16.69 -7.00
CA ILE A 442 7.60 -15.65 -7.40
C ILE A 442 8.46 -16.10 -8.59
N ARG A 443 8.88 -17.37 -8.65
CA ARG A 443 9.63 -17.90 -9.81
C ARG A 443 8.85 -17.78 -11.12
N ARG A 444 7.54 -18.00 -11.10
CA ARG A 444 6.66 -17.78 -12.26
C ARG A 444 6.45 -16.28 -12.49
N GLY A 445 6.14 -15.55 -11.42
CA GLY A 445 5.85 -14.12 -11.46
C GLY A 445 6.98 -13.31 -12.07
N ILE A 446 8.21 -13.45 -11.59
CA ILE A 446 9.35 -12.66 -12.08
C ILE A 446 9.57 -12.80 -13.60
N ARG A 447 9.32 -14.00 -14.16
CA ARG A 447 9.41 -14.23 -15.60
C ARG A 447 8.24 -13.59 -16.35
N TYR A 448 7.04 -13.73 -15.80
CA TYR A 448 5.82 -13.21 -16.42
C TYR A 448 5.77 -11.67 -16.42
N TRP A 449 6.26 -11.04 -15.34
CA TRP A 449 6.27 -9.59 -15.15
C TRP A 449 7.46 -8.89 -15.81
N ASN A 450 8.47 -9.67 -16.24
CA ASN A 450 9.81 -9.16 -16.51
C ASN A 450 10.33 -8.35 -15.30
N GLY A 451 10.25 -8.98 -14.13
CA GLY A 451 10.50 -8.35 -12.84
C GLY A 451 11.97 -8.00 -12.64
N VAL A 452 12.22 -6.80 -12.13
CA VAL A 452 13.56 -6.30 -11.78
C VAL A 452 13.75 -6.26 -10.27
N VAL A 453 14.89 -6.74 -9.81
CA VAL A 453 15.28 -6.77 -8.38
C VAL A 453 16.44 -5.82 -8.11
N PRO A 454 16.73 -5.45 -6.84
CA PRO A 454 17.89 -4.63 -6.51
C PRO A 454 19.20 -5.23 -7.02
N GLU A 455 20.02 -4.39 -7.65
CA GLU A 455 21.24 -4.84 -8.35
C GLU A 455 22.20 -5.58 -7.43
N ARG A 456 22.36 -5.10 -6.19
CA ARG A 456 23.23 -5.69 -5.17
C ARG A 456 22.77 -7.09 -4.77
N CYS A 457 21.46 -7.29 -4.65
CA CYS A 457 20.90 -8.61 -4.39
C CYS A 457 21.02 -9.51 -5.62
N ARG A 458 20.72 -9.00 -6.82
CA ARG A 458 20.85 -9.75 -8.07
C ARG A 458 22.22 -10.41 -8.22
N ARG A 459 23.29 -9.66 -7.91
CA ARG A 459 24.67 -10.14 -8.01
C ARG A 459 25.04 -11.27 -7.04
N GLN A 460 24.26 -11.48 -5.98
CA GLN A 460 24.48 -12.58 -5.02
C GLN A 460 23.93 -13.92 -5.53
N PHE A 461 22.98 -13.89 -6.45
CA PHE A 461 22.30 -15.06 -6.97
C PHE A 461 22.65 -15.29 -8.44
N LYS A 462 22.46 -16.53 -8.91
CA LYS A 462 22.68 -16.87 -10.32
C LYS A 462 21.55 -16.30 -11.17
N GLU A 463 21.82 -16.10 -12.46
CA GLU A 463 20.78 -15.76 -13.43
C GLU A 463 19.65 -16.82 -13.41
N GLY A 464 18.41 -16.36 -13.32
CA GLY A 464 17.21 -17.20 -13.14
C GLY A 464 16.85 -17.49 -11.68
N GLU A 465 17.70 -17.12 -10.72
CA GLU A 465 17.48 -17.27 -9.27
C GLU A 465 17.17 -15.93 -8.57
N GLU A 466 16.80 -14.89 -9.33
CA GLU A 466 16.52 -13.55 -8.79
C GLU A 466 15.27 -13.50 -7.90
N TRP A 467 14.39 -14.51 -7.98
CA TRP A 467 13.26 -14.70 -7.07
C TRP A 467 13.67 -14.68 -5.58
N ASN A 468 14.93 -15.03 -5.28
CA ASN A 468 15.49 -14.94 -3.93
C ASN A 468 15.39 -13.51 -3.36
N CYS A 469 15.48 -12.48 -4.20
CA CYS A 469 15.45 -11.08 -3.78
C CYS A 469 14.06 -10.55 -3.39
N PHE A 470 13.00 -11.36 -3.54
CA PHE A 470 11.67 -11.02 -3.05
C PHE A 470 11.48 -11.39 -1.57
N PHE A 471 12.40 -12.16 -0.99
CA PHE A 471 12.34 -12.57 0.41
C PHE A 471 13.16 -11.62 1.28
N GLY A 472 12.50 -10.99 2.25
CA GLY A 472 13.06 -9.88 3.03
C GLY A 472 14.43 -10.18 3.63
N TYR A 473 14.58 -11.35 4.26
CA TYR A 473 15.82 -11.76 4.91
C TYR A 473 17.00 -11.99 3.96
N LYS A 474 16.74 -12.20 2.66
CA LYS A 474 17.77 -12.35 1.62
C LYS A 474 18.16 -11.01 1.00
N VAL A 475 17.19 -10.13 0.76
CA VAL A 475 17.44 -8.84 0.12
C VAL A 475 17.94 -7.78 1.11
N TYR A 476 17.46 -7.78 2.35
CA TYR A 476 17.76 -6.77 3.36
C TYR A 476 19.26 -6.54 3.60
N PRO A 477 20.12 -7.57 3.73
CA PRO A 477 21.56 -7.38 3.94
C PRO A 477 22.28 -6.67 2.79
N THR A 478 21.62 -6.56 1.63
CA THR A 478 22.19 -5.94 0.42
C THR A 478 21.80 -4.48 0.24
N LEU A 479 20.77 -4.02 0.98
CA LEU A 479 20.20 -2.68 0.85
C LEU A 479 21.16 -1.62 1.38
N ARG A 480 21.25 -0.50 0.67
CA ARG A 480 22.02 0.68 1.10
C ARG A 480 21.19 1.59 2.00
N CYS A 481 19.93 1.82 1.63
CA CYS A 481 19.04 2.68 2.39
C CYS A 481 18.66 2.07 3.74
N PRO A 482 18.50 2.88 4.80
CA PRO A 482 17.98 2.39 6.06
C PRO A 482 16.51 1.99 5.91
N VAL A 483 16.18 0.77 6.34
CA VAL A 483 14.82 0.22 6.27
C VAL A 483 14.35 -0.22 7.65
N PHE A 484 13.17 0.24 8.04
CA PHE A 484 12.42 -0.24 9.19
C PHE A 484 11.47 -1.35 8.75
N VAL A 485 11.50 -2.49 9.46
CA VAL A 485 10.66 -3.66 9.14
C VAL A 485 9.53 -3.81 10.15
N VAL A 486 8.28 -3.80 9.70
CA VAL A 486 7.11 -4.10 10.51
C VAL A 486 6.55 -5.44 10.04
N GLN A 487 6.46 -6.42 10.93
CA GLN A 487 6.05 -7.77 10.51
C GLN A 487 5.33 -8.52 11.63
N TRP A 488 4.11 -8.99 11.38
CA TRP A 488 3.44 -9.93 12.28
C TRP A 488 4.19 -11.26 12.31
N LEU A 489 4.48 -11.80 13.50
CA LEU A 489 5.16 -13.11 13.61
C LEU A 489 4.32 -14.25 13.03
N PHE A 490 3.00 -14.07 12.95
CA PHE A 490 2.06 -15.03 12.39
C PHE A 490 1.21 -14.32 11.34
N ASP A 491 1.84 -13.82 10.29
CA ASP A 491 1.15 -13.09 9.22
C ASP A 491 0.14 -13.97 8.48
N GLU A 492 -1.08 -13.45 8.27
CA GLU A 492 -2.17 -14.21 7.62
C GLU A 492 -1.83 -14.56 6.17
N ALA A 493 -1.17 -13.67 5.42
CA ALA A 493 -0.81 -13.94 4.04
C ALA A 493 0.28 -15.03 3.97
N GLN A 494 1.25 -15.02 4.88
CA GLN A 494 2.26 -16.10 5.01
C GLN A 494 1.58 -17.45 5.31
N LEU A 495 0.67 -17.51 6.28
CA LEU A 495 -0.06 -18.75 6.59
C LEU A 495 -0.91 -19.23 5.41
N THR A 496 -1.50 -18.30 4.66
CA THR A 496 -2.32 -18.61 3.49
C THR A 496 -1.49 -19.28 2.39
N VAL A 497 -0.33 -18.71 2.04
CA VAL A 497 0.59 -19.31 1.05
C VAL A 497 1.26 -20.60 1.55
N ASP A 498 1.35 -20.77 2.87
CA ASP A 498 1.75 -22.02 3.52
C ASP A 498 0.64 -23.08 3.58
N ASN A 499 -0.52 -22.79 3.01
CA ASN A 499 -1.70 -23.63 2.99
C ASN A 499 -2.16 -24.03 4.41
N VAL A 500 -2.12 -23.06 5.32
CA VAL A 500 -2.63 -23.16 6.69
C VAL A 500 -3.91 -22.34 6.78
N HIS A 501 -5.04 -23.01 7.05
CA HIS A 501 -6.34 -22.37 7.14
C HIS A 501 -6.86 -22.55 8.57
N LEU A 502 -7.32 -21.46 9.17
CA LEU A 502 -7.86 -21.45 10.54
C LEU A 502 -9.39 -21.36 10.46
N THR A 503 -10.04 -22.50 10.14
CA THR A 503 -11.47 -22.58 9.78
C THR A 503 -12.40 -22.79 10.99
N GLY A 504 -12.04 -22.29 12.17
CA GLY A 504 -12.81 -22.51 13.40
C GLY A 504 -12.93 -23.98 13.86
N GLN A 505 -12.22 -24.93 13.25
CA GLN A 505 -12.09 -26.29 13.75
C GLN A 505 -10.86 -26.39 14.66
N PRO A 506 -10.87 -27.25 15.70
CA PRO A 506 -9.70 -27.48 16.56
C PRO A 506 -8.44 -27.73 15.73
N VAL A 507 -7.43 -26.89 15.92
CA VAL A 507 -6.15 -27.03 15.20
C VAL A 507 -5.47 -28.33 15.61
N GLN A 508 -5.05 -29.10 14.61
CA GLN A 508 -4.32 -30.35 14.82
C GLN A 508 -2.93 -30.06 15.41
N GLU A 509 -2.43 -30.95 16.26
CA GLU A 509 -1.11 -30.79 16.91
C GLU A 509 0.02 -30.48 15.90
N GLY A 510 0.04 -31.16 14.74
CA GLY A 510 1.02 -30.91 13.69
C GLY A 510 0.91 -29.53 13.04
N GLN A 511 -0.31 -29.03 12.85
CA GLN A 511 -0.56 -27.68 12.32
C GLN A 511 -0.16 -26.62 13.35
N TRP A 512 -0.42 -26.88 14.63
CA TRP A 512 0.02 -26.00 15.71
C TRP A 512 1.54 -25.89 15.81
N LEU A 513 2.25 -27.03 15.80
CA LEU A 513 3.71 -27.06 15.81
C LEU A 513 4.29 -26.31 14.60
N TYR A 514 3.65 -26.42 13.44
CA TYR A 514 4.02 -25.66 12.25
C TYR A 514 3.93 -24.15 12.49
N ILE A 515 2.81 -23.67 13.04
CA ILE A 515 2.61 -22.25 13.36
C ILE A 515 3.65 -21.74 14.37
N GLN A 516 3.94 -22.51 15.42
CA GLN A 516 4.98 -22.14 16.40
C GLN A 516 6.37 -22.06 15.77
N ASN A 517 6.70 -23.01 14.88
CA ASN A 517 7.98 -22.99 14.16
C ASN A 517 8.06 -21.82 13.18
N LEU A 518 6.97 -21.45 12.51
CA LEU A 518 6.89 -20.26 11.67
C LEU A 518 7.27 -19.00 12.46
N GLY A 519 6.63 -18.78 13.62
CA GLY A 519 6.94 -17.63 14.47
C GLY A 519 8.40 -17.62 14.96
N ARG A 520 8.97 -18.80 15.25
CA ARG A 520 10.39 -18.95 15.62
C ARG A 520 11.32 -18.61 14.46
N GLU A 521 11.04 -19.12 13.27
CA GLU A 521 11.83 -18.87 12.06
C GLU A 521 11.77 -17.39 11.68
N LEU A 522 10.58 -16.78 11.66
CA LEU A 522 10.42 -15.36 11.35
C LEU A 522 11.20 -14.49 12.34
N ARG A 523 11.06 -14.75 13.65
CA ARG A 523 11.85 -14.06 14.68
C ARG A 523 13.35 -14.21 14.47
N ASN A 524 13.82 -15.40 14.09
CA ASN A 524 15.24 -15.64 13.83
C ASN A 524 15.75 -14.78 12.66
N THR A 525 14.95 -14.62 11.60
CA THR A 525 15.34 -13.76 10.46
C THR A 525 15.43 -12.28 10.81
N LEU A 526 14.72 -11.83 11.85
CA LEU A 526 14.72 -10.44 12.30
C LEU A 526 15.80 -10.14 13.34
N LYS A 527 16.55 -11.14 13.82
CA LYS A 527 17.54 -10.99 14.89
C LYS A 527 18.59 -9.91 14.59
N ASP A 528 19.05 -9.86 13.35
CA ASP A 528 20.09 -8.93 12.89
C ASP A 528 19.49 -7.70 12.16
N VAL A 529 18.18 -7.49 12.26
CA VAL A 529 17.47 -6.31 11.72
C VAL A 529 17.37 -5.26 12.84
N PRO A 530 18.20 -4.19 12.84
CA PRO A 530 18.29 -3.28 13.97
C PRO A 530 17.05 -2.39 14.17
N ALA A 531 16.26 -2.16 13.11
CA ALA A 531 15.05 -1.35 13.15
C ALA A 531 13.86 -2.22 12.75
N SER A 532 13.17 -2.79 13.73
CA SER A 532 12.08 -3.73 13.51
C SER A 532 11.00 -3.66 14.58
N PHE A 533 9.76 -3.93 14.17
CA PHE A 533 8.60 -4.07 15.04
C PHE A 533 7.84 -5.35 14.67
N ALA A 534 7.95 -6.39 15.49
CA ALA A 534 7.40 -7.70 15.21
C ALA A 534 6.62 -8.28 16.39
N PRO A 535 5.35 -7.86 16.55
CA PRO A 535 4.42 -8.39 17.53
C PRO A 535 3.96 -9.82 17.19
N ALA A 536 3.70 -10.59 18.25
CA ALA A 536 3.27 -11.97 18.18
C ALA A 536 1.74 -12.12 18.02
N CYS A 537 1.21 -11.55 16.93
CA CYS A 537 -0.22 -11.58 16.59
C CYS A 537 -0.48 -12.31 15.28
N LEU A 538 -1.69 -12.86 15.15
CA LEU A 538 -2.24 -13.30 13.87
C LEU A 538 -2.96 -12.11 13.24
N SER A 539 -2.35 -11.50 12.23
CA SER A 539 -2.95 -10.36 11.53
C SER A 539 -2.24 -10.12 10.19
N HIS A 540 -2.70 -9.12 9.45
CA HIS A 540 -2.07 -8.69 8.21
C HIS A 540 -2.23 -7.19 8.01
N GLU A 541 -1.11 -6.52 7.69
CA GLU A 541 -0.98 -5.06 7.54
C GLU A 541 -1.29 -4.28 8.83
N ILE A 542 -0.65 -3.12 9.01
CA ILE A 542 -0.92 -2.27 10.17
C ILE A 542 -0.81 -0.78 9.89
N ILE A 543 0.14 -0.33 9.07
CA ILE A 543 0.54 1.10 9.09
C ILE A 543 -0.49 2.07 8.54
N ILE A 544 -1.47 1.61 7.75
CA ILE A 544 -2.58 2.44 7.24
C ILE A 544 -3.92 2.17 7.96
N ARG A 545 -3.93 1.36 9.02
CA ARG A 545 -5.12 1.15 9.86
C ARG A 545 -5.23 2.29 10.86
N SER A 546 -6.44 2.77 11.14
CA SER A 546 -6.62 3.87 12.10
C SER A 546 -6.22 3.51 13.53
N HIS A 547 -6.31 2.24 13.90
CA HIS A 547 -5.92 1.72 15.22
C HIS A 547 -4.45 1.22 15.26
N TRP A 548 -3.59 1.65 14.34
CA TRP A 548 -2.17 1.25 14.29
C TRP A 548 -1.35 1.74 15.50
N THR A 549 -1.90 2.67 16.28
CA THR A 549 -1.35 3.21 17.52
C THR A 549 -1.41 2.23 18.69
N ASP A 550 -2.31 1.25 18.62
CA ASP A 550 -2.75 0.48 19.79
C ASP A 550 -1.82 -0.69 20.10
N VAL A 551 -1.25 -1.29 19.05
CA VAL A 551 -0.31 -2.41 19.19
C VAL A 551 1.01 -1.95 19.80
N GLN A 552 1.48 -2.72 20.78
CA GLN A 552 2.69 -2.45 21.52
C GLN A 552 3.55 -3.70 21.63
N VAL A 553 4.87 -3.53 21.54
CA VAL A 553 5.85 -4.56 21.87
C VAL A 553 6.72 -4.02 22.99
N LYS A 554 6.81 -4.76 24.11
CA LYS A 554 7.56 -4.33 25.31
C LYS A 554 7.17 -2.91 25.78
N GLY A 555 5.86 -2.61 25.76
CA GLY A 555 5.29 -1.32 26.17
C GLY A 555 5.59 -0.14 25.23
N THR A 556 6.11 -0.40 24.02
CA THR A 556 6.38 0.62 23.01
C THR A 556 5.46 0.44 21.81
N SER A 557 4.71 1.48 21.42
CA SER A 557 3.86 1.44 20.23
C SER A 557 4.67 1.60 18.93
N LEU A 558 4.09 1.17 17.82
CA LEU A 558 4.71 1.31 16.50
C LEU A 558 5.03 2.77 16.12
N PRO A 559 4.12 3.76 16.28
CA PRO A 559 4.44 5.16 16.01
C PRO A 559 5.64 5.66 16.83
N ARG A 560 5.72 5.26 18.11
CA ARG A 560 6.85 5.62 18.99
C ARG A 560 8.16 5.00 18.50
N ALA A 561 8.14 3.73 18.09
CA ALA A 561 9.31 3.05 17.54
C ALA A 561 9.84 3.75 16.27
N LEU A 562 8.94 4.16 15.37
CA LEU A 562 9.30 4.92 14.17
C LEU A 562 9.89 6.29 14.51
N HIS A 563 9.37 6.97 15.54
CA HIS A 563 9.95 8.21 16.03
C HIS A 563 11.36 8.00 16.60
N CYS A 564 11.58 6.94 17.37
CA CYS A 564 12.91 6.58 17.87
C CYS A 564 13.89 6.29 16.73
N TRP A 565 13.43 5.62 15.68
CA TRP A 565 14.23 5.37 14.49
C TRP A 565 14.56 6.64 13.72
N ASP A 566 13.60 7.55 13.54
CA ASP A 566 13.88 8.86 12.93
C ASP A 566 14.97 9.62 13.71
N ARG A 567 14.89 9.60 15.05
CA ARG A 567 15.91 10.23 15.91
C ARG A 567 17.28 9.57 15.80
N SER A 568 17.36 8.24 15.76
CA SER A 568 18.66 7.55 15.66
C SER A 568 19.40 7.87 14.35
N LEU A 569 18.66 8.09 13.26
CA LEU A 569 19.22 8.50 11.97
C LEU A 569 19.66 9.98 11.95
N HIS A 570 19.04 10.83 12.77
CA HIS A 570 19.49 12.23 12.95
C HIS A 570 20.78 12.31 13.76
N ASP A 571 20.90 11.52 14.83
CA ASP A 571 22.04 11.55 15.76
C ASP A 571 23.27 10.80 15.22
N SER A 572 23.12 9.97 14.16
CA SER A 572 24.24 9.27 13.49
C SER A 572 25.30 10.22 12.90
N HIS A 573 24.98 11.51 12.73
CA HIS A 573 25.93 12.55 12.33
C HIS A 573 26.71 13.17 13.50
N LYS A 574 26.37 12.84 14.76
CA LYS A 574 27.08 13.28 15.96
C LYS A 574 27.85 12.08 16.52
N ALA A 575 29.11 12.30 16.91
CA ALA A 575 30.11 11.26 17.22
C ALA A 575 29.80 10.29 18.41
N SER A 576 28.58 10.29 18.95
CA SER A 576 28.17 9.42 20.06
C SER A 576 27.24 8.31 19.56
N LYS A 577 27.77 7.09 19.41
CA LYS A 577 27.05 5.86 19.04
C LYS A 577 26.22 5.27 20.20
N ALA A 578 25.85 6.05 21.20
CA ALA A 578 25.08 5.54 22.33
C ALA A 578 23.61 5.33 21.92
N PRO A 579 23.00 4.16 22.22
CA PRO A 579 21.57 3.96 22.04
C PRO A 579 20.77 5.04 22.77
N LEU A 580 19.73 5.58 22.13
CA LEU A 580 18.83 6.54 22.76
C LEU A 580 18.15 5.90 23.97
N LYS A 581 18.50 6.36 25.18
CA LYS A 581 17.92 5.86 26.44
C LYS A 581 16.40 6.02 26.41
N GLY A 582 15.66 4.91 26.57
CA GLY A 582 14.19 4.89 26.55
C GLY A 582 13.54 5.01 25.15
N CYS A 583 14.31 4.82 24.07
CA CYS A 583 13.82 4.88 22.69
C CYS A 583 14.25 3.63 21.88
N PRO A 584 13.66 2.45 22.16
CA PRO A 584 14.01 1.21 21.48
C PRO A 584 13.53 1.22 20.02
N VAL A 585 14.31 0.61 19.13
CA VAL A 585 14.01 0.47 17.69
C VAL A 585 13.97 -0.97 17.20
N HIS A 586 14.53 -1.92 17.96
CA HIS A 586 14.42 -3.37 17.72
C HIS A 586 13.44 -3.97 18.72
N LEU A 587 12.21 -4.20 18.27
CA LEU A 587 11.07 -4.59 19.09
C LEU A 587 10.44 -5.85 18.50
N VAL A 588 10.95 -7.01 18.90
CA VAL A 588 10.42 -8.32 18.50
C VAL A 588 9.90 -9.05 19.73
N ASP A 589 8.68 -9.58 19.63
CA ASP A 589 8.09 -10.40 20.69
C ASP A 589 8.83 -11.73 20.85
N SER A 590 8.79 -12.27 22.07
CA SER A 590 9.47 -13.52 22.43
C SER A 590 8.51 -14.69 22.70
N CYS A 591 7.22 -14.41 22.88
CA CYS A 591 6.23 -15.45 23.13
C CYS A 591 5.96 -16.29 21.86
N PRO A 592 5.76 -17.62 22.00
CA PRO A 592 5.85 -18.55 20.87
C PRO A 592 4.52 -18.86 20.17
N TRP A 593 3.40 -18.22 20.52
CA TRP A 593 2.09 -18.49 19.92
C TRP A 593 1.35 -17.22 19.48
N PRO A 594 0.42 -17.31 18.51
CA PRO A 594 -0.34 -16.16 18.06
C PRO A 594 -1.23 -15.59 19.17
N HIS A 595 -1.35 -14.26 19.23
CA HIS A 595 -2.14 -13.53 20.24
C HIS A 595 -1.65 -13.70 21.69
N CYS A 596 -0.39 -14.09 21.89
CA CYS A 596 0.24 -13.99 23.21
C CYS A 596 0.46 -12.54 23.67
N ASN A 597 0.47 -11.60 22.73
CA ASN A 597 0.56 -10.18 23.03
C ASN A 597 -0.85 -9.60 23.27
N PRO A 598 -1.13 -9.00 24.44
CA PRO A 598 -2.48 -8.51 24.77
C PRO A 598 -2.91 -7.30 23.93
N SER A 599 -1.97 -6.59 23.32
CA SER A 599 -2.25 -5.43 22.45
C SER A 599 -2.52 -5.82 20.99
N CYS A 600 -2.63 -7.12 20.69
CA CYS A 600 -2.95 -7.57 19.35
C CYS A 600 -4.32 -7.03 18.89
N PRO A 601 -4.48 -6.75 17.58
CA PRO A 601 -5.78 -6.46 17.00
C PRO A 601 -6.80 -7.57 17.30
N THR A 602 -8.09 -7.24 17.27
CA THR A 602 -9.16 -8.24 17.41
C THR A 602 -9.05 -9.29 16.31
N ILE A 603 -9.27 -10.55 16.69
CA ILE A 603 -9.21 -11.69 15.78
C ILE A 603 -10.46 -11.67 14.94
N ARG A 604 -10.33 -11.89 13.64
CA ARG A 604 -11.45 -12.04 12.73
C ARG A 604 -11.38 -13.39 12.05
N ASP A 605 -12.52 -14.07 12.02
CA ASP A 605 -12.63 -15.31 11.26
C ASP A 605 -12.38 -15.04 9.78
N GLN A 606 -11.50 -15.83 9.16
CA GLN A 606 -11.02 -15.59 7.79
C GLN A 606 -12.13 -15.75 6.72
N PHE A 607 -13.21 -16.48 7.01
CA PHE A 607 -14.30 -16.75 6.06
C PHE A 607 -15.50 -15.84 6.27
N THR A 608 -15.88 -15.63 7.52
CA THR A 608 -17.08 -14.89 7.92
C THR A 608 -16.80 -13.44 8.25
N GLY A 609 -15.54 -13.08 8.53
CA GLY A 609 -15.14 -11.74 8.97
C GLY A 609 -15.66 -11.36 10.36
N GLN A 610 -16.30 -12.29 11.08
CA GLN A 610 -16.81 -12.05 12.43
C GLN A 610 -15.68 -11.96 13.44
N GLU A 611 -15.83 -11.06 14.42
CA GLU A 611 -14.86 -10.92 15.50
C GLU A 611 -14.93 -12.10 16.46
N MET A 612 -13.76 -12.57 16.86
CA MET A 612 -13.58 -13.66 17.79
C MET A 612 -12.77 -13.15 18.97
N ASN A 613 -13.21 -13.48 20.18
CA ASN A 613 -12.40 -13.17 21.36
C ASN A 613 -11.23 -14.17 21.47
N VAL A 614 -10.22 -13.81 22.27
CA VAL A 614 -8.98 -14.62 22.38
C VAL A 614 -9.27 -16.01 22.96
N ALA A 615 -10.24 -16.15 23.87
CA ALA A 615 -10.62 -17.44 24.43
C ALA A 615 -11.26 -18.36 23.36
N GLN A 616 -12.18 -17.82 22.54
CA GLN A 616 -12.73 -18.52 21.39
C GLN A 616 -11.61 -18.93 20.44
N PHE A 617 -10.71 -18.01 20.09
CA PHE A 617 -9.57 -18.33 19.24
C PHE A 617 -8.71 -19.46 19.83
N LEU A 618 -8.36 -19.41 21.11
CA LEU A 618 -7.58 -20.48 21.75
C LEU A 618 -8.32 -21.83 21.73
N MET A 619 -9.63 -21.84 22.00
CA MET A 619 -10.47 -23.03 21.87
C MET A 619 -10.47 -23.55 20.43
N HIS A 620 -10.55 -22.66 19.43
CA HIS A 620 -10.42 -23.02 18.02
C HIS A 620 -9.01 -23.52 17.66
N MET A 621 -7.96 -23.03 18.33
CA MET A 621 -6.59 -23.52 18.17
C MET A 621 -6.36 -24.87 18.89
N GLY A 622 -7.42 -25.53 19.38
CA GLY A 622 -7.33 -26.84 20.03
C GLY A 622 -6.83 -26.78 21.47
N PHE A 623 -6.79 -25.59 22.07
CA PHE A 623 -6.39 -25.42 23.46
C PHE A 623 -7.58 -25.46 24.39
N ASP A 624 -7.56 -26.39 25.33
CA ASP A 624 -8.27 -26.19 26.58
C ASP A 624 -7.53 -25.11 27.39
N VAL A 625 -8.29 -24.16 27.93
CA VAL A 625 -7.80 -23.11 28.84
C VAL A 625 -6.94 -23.73 29.94
N GLN A 626 -7.29 -24.92 30.42
CA GLN A 626 -6.54 -25.63 31.46
C GLN A 626 -5.11 -25.96 31.03
N THR A 627 -4.91 -26.42 29.79
CA THR A 627 -3.58 -26.77 29.25
C THR A 627 -2.72 -25.52 29.03
N VAL A 628 -3.31 -24.43 28.54
CA VAL A 628 -2.59 -23.16 28.34
C VAL A 628 -2.19 -22.55 29.68
N ALA A 629 -3.09 -22.61 30.66
CA ALA A 629 -2.82 -22.10 32.00
C ALA A 629 -1.66 -22.87 32.63
N GLN A 630 -1.65 -24.19 32.50
CA GLN A 630 -0.57 -25.04 32.98
C GLN A 630 0.77 -24.78 32.29
N GLN A 631 0.78 -24.57 30.97
CA GLN A 631 2.00 -24.20 30.21
C GLN A 631 2.56 -22.82 30.60
N GLN A 632 1.68 -21.92 31.03
CA GLN A 632 2.01 -20.57 31.46
C GLN A 632 2.31 -20.46 32.96
N GLY A 633 2.15 -21.55 33.72
CA GLY A 633 2.24 -21.51 35.19
C GLY A 633 1.15 -20.64 35.82
N LEU A 634 -0.01 -20.52 35.18
CA LEU A 634 -1.16 -19.73 35.63
C LEU A 634 -2.32 -20.65 36.03
N GLU A 635 -3.18 -20.15 36.93
CA GLU A 635 -4.48 -20.77 37.20
C GLU A 635 -5.44 -20.59 36.00
N PRO A 636 -6.23 -21.60 35.60
CA PRO A 636 -7.13 -21.50 34.45
C PRO A 636 -8.14 -20.36 34.55
N SER A 637 -8.64 -20.07 35.76
CA SER A 637 -9.53 -18.94 36.04
C SER A 637 -8.84 -17.58 35.87
N LYS A 638 -7.56 -17.50 36.23
CA LYS A 638 -6.73 -16.30 36.05
C LYS A 638 -6.42 -16.07 34.57
N LEU A 639 -6.11 -17.14 33.83
CA LEU A 639 -5.93 -17.07 32.38
C LEU A 639 -7.22 -16.64 31.68
N LEU A 640 -8.36 -17.24 32.01
CA LEU A 640 -9.68 -16.81 31.49
C LEU A 640 -9.97 -15.34 31.79
N GLY A 641 -9.65 -14.87 33.01
CA GLY A 641 -9.76 -13.46 33.38
C GLY A 641 -8.91 -12.54 32.51
N MET A 642 -7.66 -12.89 32.25
CA MET A 642 -6.76 -12.13 31.36
C MET A 642 -7.26 -12.15 29.89
N LEU A 643 -7.77 -13.30 29.43
CA LEU A 643 -8.28 -13.48 28.06
C LEU A 643 -9.63 -12.76 27.81
N SER A 644 -10.41 -12.50 28.86
CA SER A 644 -11.73 -11.85 28.76
C SER A 644 -11.71 -10.35 29.07
N SER A 645 -10.66 -9.85 29.73
CA SER A 645 -10.53 -8.44 30.09
C SER A 645 -9.56 -7.63 29.23
N GLY A 646 -8.86 -8.27 28.27
CA GLY A 646 -7.92 -7.59 27.37
C GLY A 646 -6.78 -6.87 28.11
N SER A 647 -6.45 -7.30 29.33
CA SER A 647 -5.47 -6.69 30.23
C SER A 647 -4.38 -7.67 30.65
#